data_AF-A0A319BFT4-F1
#
_entry.id   AF-A0A319BFT4-F1
#
_cell.length_a   1.000
_cell.length_b   1.000
_cell.length_c   1.000
_cell.angle_alpha   90.00
_cell.angle_beta   90.00
_cell.angle_gamma   90.00
#
_symmetry.space_group_name_H-M   'P 1'
#
loop_
_entity.id
_entity.type
_entity.pdbx_description
1 polymer ?
#
loop_
_entity_poly.entity_id
_entity_poly.type
_entity_poly.pdbx_seq_one_letter_code
_entity_poly.pdbx_strand_id
1 'polypeptide(L)'
;MTVKEETFIPMYRTSSSGRTRGRAIRQWQLPICAGICAAAILLVGVNPRELLLSTSATTHHDFYNGLHQCYDAERQLHVPNAGDSSRQENPRWNPVSGQATPVVIQNATLFDGESTLPDAVDIVFEAGVITSIVFTGSGDAPPANANIIDVHGKHVTPGLVDMHSHHLLMPFPQVVATSDVNEKSLGPITHFVRAIDGFTPSDPTIRIIASGGVTSSLVLPGSANIVGGEAYPVKNLPFSGEHGEPVIEELLLEHGIPEQDRQRYLKMACGENPKRNYQHTRMGLAWLLREKLSEARELERRQAAWCRGALEIEHTRFDRARHISRFLEQQGRRPDSFELDTFVALIRGELNVNVHCYTPEDLERMLAVLHEFDIHPRAFHHALEAWQVPELLKRLEPNVTVATFADNALYKAEAYEANLRAGKILNDHGVRVAYKSDHTGEENYAKYLLDQASIAHSFGLPADKALQSVTSVPAQSMQQDYRIGYVRPGYDADIVIWDSHPLQVGATAVEVFIDGRALLQKGDIAVESLASSFDDLQRVPEMRPVVDVDQRIKVCSKPRLVFTGIQKVLIDYQHLDEVAEDLVLVLEDNKVSCLGAKQTCIRGENEGVTEIALNNGYITPGLIAFGNDLGIQAISSEESTGDGSGGTAGDLLNEGKSVHFAKYGAHLHGVAFDRARIGGVTRAITPPHGGGLIQGVSVGLRTDPNVTILDGGIWKSDAALHLSVGQGAKNGDTPTVASEIQTLRQILKEGGKSDAEQHSVYAQAANGSLPLVVETYNEDDISQLILVKREFPSVNLIIYGGHGAALVAKPLAEAGIPVILTGNLGAPDKWEKKNALPGPPLSDSSAKVLIDAGVQLGLALQGDSRLHGLAREARWAAKQAGLSDKEAVALVSSNIERILKLDRAINDSQAYIGDLVLWDGNPLRGEGSVVVAVGEDGGITDCWPDSGK
;
A
#
# COMPACT_ATOMS: atom_id res chain seq x y z
N MET A 1 -20.23 -42.19 -16.26
CA MET A 1 -19.96 -43.65 -16.27
C MET A 1 -19.87 -44.12 -17.72
N THR A 2 -18.99 -45.09 -17.96
CA THR A 2 -18.79 -45.98 -19.15
C THR A 2 -19.96 -46.08 -20.16
N VAL A 3 -19.81 -45.93 -21.50
CA VAL A 3 -18.89 -46.54 -22.52
C VAL A 3 -19.47 -47.79 -23.22
N LYS A 4 -19.43 -47.80 -24.57
CA LYS A 4 -19.20 -48.91 -25.56
C LYS A 4 -19.60 -48.46 -26.99
N GLU A 5 -18.93 -48.70 -28.13
CA GLU A 5 -18.18 -49.86 -28.72
C GLU A 5 -19.09 -51.05 -29.16
N GLU A 6 -18.97 -51.71 -30.33
CA GLU A 6 -18.10 -51.50 -31.52
C GLU A 6 -18.86 -51.66 -32.89
N THR A 7 -18.78 -52.62 -33.84
CA THR A 7 -18.00 -53.88 -34.04
C THR A 7 -17.85 -54.32 -35.54
N PHE A 8 -16.63 -54.25 -36.12
CA PHE A 8 -15.98 -55.17 -37.13
C PHE A 8 -16.55 -55.53 -38.56
N ILE A 9 -15.65 -55.42 -39.58
CA ILE A 9 -15.04 -56.50 -40.46
C ILE A 9 -15.95 -57.59 -41.12
N PRO A 10 -15.82 -57.94 -42.44
CA PRO A 10 -14.56 -58.50 -43.02
C PRO A 10 -14.20 -58.23 -44.50
N MET A 11 -12.99 -58.67 -44.88
CA MET A 11 -12.49 -58.81 -46.27
C MET A 11 -13.04 -60.06 -46.99
N TYR A 12 -12.96 -60.12 -48.32
CA TYR A 12 -12.58 -61.36 -49.04
C TYR A 12 -11.84 -61.08 -50.36
N ARG A 13 -11.43 -62.16 -51.07
CA ARG A 13 -10.28 -62.20 -52.00
C ARG A 13 -10.67 -62.66 -53.42
N THR A 14 -9.73 -62.45 -54.35
CA THR A 14 -9.41 -63.24 -55.57
C THR A 14 -10.27 -63.20 -56.86
N SER A 15 -9.49 -63.11 -57.97
CA SER A 15 -9.57 -63.87 -59.23
C SER A 15 -10.58 -63.51 -60.37
N SER A 16 -10.03 -62.77 -61.35
CA SER A 16 -9.54 -63.30 -62.65
C SER A 16 -10.37 -63.21 -63.95
N SER A 17 -9.61 -62.90 -65.02
CA SER A 17 -9.85 -63.21 -66.45
C SER A 17 -10.87 -62.37 -67.24
N GLY A 18 -10.44 -61.90 -68.42
CA GLY A 18 -11.23 -61.04 -69.31
C GLY A 18 -10.43 -60.53 -70.52
N ARG A 19 -10.09 -61.42 -71.47
CA ARG A 19 -9.55 -61.04 -72.79
C ARG A 19 -10.70 -60.40 -73.64
N THR A 20 -10.52 -59.65 -74.74
CA THR A 20 -9.49 -59.74 -75.80
C THR A 20 -9.47 -58.54 -76.79
N ARG A 21 -8.27 -58.19 -77.29
CA ARG A 21 -7.89 -57.77 -78.69
C ARG A 21 -8.38 -56.46 -79.37
N GLY A 22 -7.39 -55.68 -79.82
CA GLY A 22 -7.34 -54.87 -81.06
C GLY A 22 -5.97 -54.16 -81.16
N ARG A 23 -4.96 -54.67 -81.89
CA ARG A 23 -4.59 -54.40 -83.30
C ARG A 23 -4.41 -52.90 -83.66
N ALA A 24 -3.36 -52.44 -84.36
CA ALA A 24 -2.04 -53.02 -84.70
C ALA A 24 -1.06 -51.99 -85.36
N ILE A 25 0.25 -52.10 -85.07
CA ILE A 25 1.41 -51.85 -85.97
C ILE A 25 1.61 -50.43 -86.62
N ARG A 26 2.63 -49.68 -86.16
CA ARG A 26 3.87 -49.32 -86.92
C ARG A 26 4.88 -48.52 -86.08
N GLN A 27 6.12 -48.30 -86.54
CA GLN A 27 7.28 -49.16 -86.23
C GLN A 27 8.61 -48.37 -86.39
N TRP A 28 9.58 -48.56 -85.48
CA TRP A 28 11.02 -48.15 -85.53
C TRP A 28 11.43 -46.67 -85.73
N GLN A 29 12.22 -46.13 -84.79
CA GLN A 29 13.69 -46.01 -84.96
C GLN A 29 14.39 -45.87 -83.59
N LEU A 30 15.74 -45.82 -83.58
CA LEU A 30 16.63 -46.16 -82.45
C LEU A 30 17.19 -44.94 -81.66
N PRO A 31 17.73 -45.13 -80.43
CA PRO A 31 17.96 -44.04 -79.48
C PRO A 31 19.32 -43.34 -79.60
N ILE A 32 19.36 -42.04 -79.27
CA ILE A 32 20.59 -41.23 -79.16
C ILE A 32 20.72 -40.53 -77.79
N CYS A 33 19.61 -40.26 -77.08
CA CYS A 33 19.62 -39.40 -75.88
C CYS A 33 20.31 -39.98 -74.64
N ALA A 34 20.61 -41.28 -74.59
CA ALA A 34 21.22 -41.93 -73.42
C ALA A 34 22.73 -41.61 -73.24
N GLY A 35 23.44 -41.26 -74.32
CA GLY A 35 24.90 -41.06 -74.27
C GLY A 35 25.35 -39.74 -73.65
N ILE A 36 24.56 -38.67 -73.81
CA ILE A 36 24.99 -37.29 -73.46
C ILE A 36 24.97 -37.05 -71.94
N CYS A 37 23.98 -37.58 -71.24
CA CYS A 37 23.87 -37.43 -69.78
C CYS A 37 25.01 -38.14 -69.02
N ALA A 38 25.56 -39.24 -69.56
CA ALA A 38 26.64 -39.99 -68.93
C ALA A 38 27.98 -39.23 -68.96
N ALA A 39 28.24 -38.44 -70.01
CA ALA A 39 29.47 -37.67 -70.15
C ALA A 39 29.57 -36.48 -69.18
N ALA A 40 28.44 -35.85 -68.86
CA ALA A 40 28.41 -34.71 -67.93
C ALA A 40 28.76 -35.10 -66.49
N ILE A 41 28.29 -36.27 -66.02
CA ILE A 41 28.47 -36.73 -64.63
C ILE A 41 29.94 -37.04 -64.33
N LEU A 42 30.71 -37.52 -65.32
CA LEU A 42 32.13 -37.88 -65.14
C LEU A 42 33.10 -36.68 -65.12
N LEU A 43 32.65 -35.46 -65.46
CA LEU A 43 33.49 -34.26 -65.52
C LEU A 43 33.42 -33.36 -64.28
N VAL A 44 32.49 -33.61 -63.34
CA VAL A 44 32.27 -32.75 -62.16
C VAL A 44 32.77 -33.40 -60.85
N GLY A 45 33.13 -34.68 -60.86
CA GLY A 45 33.80 -35.35 -59.74
C GLY A 45 32.96 -35.55 -58.47
N VAL A 46 31.64 -35.34 -58.52
CA VAL A 46 30.75 -35.45 -57.35
C VAL A 46 30.51 -36.92 -56.99
N ASN A 47 30.72 -37.26 -55.71
CA ASN A 47 30.48 -38.60 -55.19
C ASN A 47 28.96 -38.85 -55.08
N PRO A 48 28.40 -39.97 -55.61
CA PRO A 48 26.97 -40.25 -55.54
C PRO A 48 26.37 -40.29 -54.11
N ARG A 49 27.19 -40.43 -53.06
CA ARG A 49 26.75 -40.30 -51.66
C ARG A 49 26.45 -38.86 -51.23
N GLU A 50 27.03 -37.84 -51.87
CA GLU A 50 26.84 -36.42 -51.50
C GLU A 50 25.54 -35.82 -52.05
N LEU A 51 24.98 -36.44 -53.10
CA LEU A 51 23.65 -36.12 -53.67
C LEU A 51 22.48 -36.71 -52.87
N LEU A 52 22.75 -37.54 -51.85
CA LEU A 52 21.76 -38.15 -50.96
C LEU A 52 21.96 -37.77 -49.49
N LEU A 53 22.58 -36.61 -49.24
CA LEU A 53 22.45 -35.90 -47.96
C LEU A 53 21.04 -35.30 -47.87
N SER A 54 20.05 -36.15 -47.58
CA SER A 54 18.79 -35.67 -47.01
C SER A 54 19.10 -35.11 -45.63
N THR A 55 19.02 -33.79 -45.48
CA THR A 55 18.83 -33.13 -44.17
C THR A 55 17.75 -33.91 -43.42
N SER A 56 18.05 -34.41 -42.21
CA SER A 56 16.99 -35.05 -41.43
C SER A 56 15.91 -34.01 -41.11
N ALA A 57 14.67 -34.48 -40.91
CA ALA A 57 13.57 -33.60 -40.53
C ALA A 57 13.91 -32.78 -39.26
N THR A 58 14.68 -33.38 -38.33
CA THR A 58 15.21 -32.70 -37.14
C THR A 58 16.23 -31.61 -37.47
N THR A 59 17.20 -31.83 -38.36
CA THR A 59 18.16 -30.78 -38.79
C THR A 59 17.44 -29.58 -39.41
N HIS A 60 16.36 -29.80 -40.18
CA HIS A 60 15.56 -28.70 -40.71
C HIS A 60 14.74 -28.00 -39.61
N HIS A 61 14.05 -28.76 -38.76
CA HIS A 61 13.25 -28.23 -37.65
C HIS A 61 14.10 -27.39 -36.68
N ASP A 62 15.24 -27.90 -36.25
CA ASP A 62 16.17 -27.23 -35.34
C ASP A 62 16.65 -25.86 -35.88
N PHE A 63 16.91 -25.77 -37.18
CA PHE A 63 17.31 -24.52 -37.84
C PHE A 63 16.16 -23.51 -37.91
N TYR A 64 14.99 -23.92 -38.42
CA TYR A 64 13.87 -23.00 -38.60
C TYR A 64 13.20 -22.59 -37.28
N ASN A 65 13.24 -23.44 -36.23
CA ASN A 65 12.85 -23.04 -34.88
C ASN A 65 13.78 -21.94 -34.35
N GLY A 66 15.10 -22.15 -34.41
CA GLY A 66 16.08 -21.17 -33.96
C GLY A 66 15.97 -19.84 -34.70
N LEU A 67 15.70 -19.91 -36.01
CA LEU A 67 15.48 -18.75 -36.88
C LEU A 67 14.18 -18.02 -36.54
N HIS A 68 13.10 -18.73 -36.18
CA HIS A 68 11.86 -18.11 -35.67
C HIS A 68 12.14 -17.30 -34.40
N GLN A 69 12.82 -17.90 -33.42
CA GLN A 69 13.22 -17.21 -32.18
C GLN A 69 14.14 -15.98 -32.42
N CYS A 70 14.85 -15.93 -33.55
CA CYS A 70 15.61 -14.74 -33.96
C CYS A 70 14.67 -13.64 -34.49
N TYR A 71 13.69 -13.99 -35.32
CA TYR A 71 12.68 -13.04 -35.80
C TYR A 71 11.77 -12.51 -34.68
N ASP A 72 11.41 -13.35 -33.70
CA ASP A 72 10.64 -12.92 -32.53
C ASP A 72 11.40 -11.86 -31.71
N ALA A 73 12.70 -12.08 -31.47
CA ALA A 73 13.57 -11.15 -30.76
C ALA A 73 13.81 -9.82 -31.53
N GLU A 74 13.87 -9.85 -32.87
CA GLU A 74 13.89 -8.60 -33.67
C GLU A 74 12.54 -7.88 -33.68
N ARG A 75 11.43 -8.62 -33.55
CA ARG A 75 10.07 -8.08 -33.52
C ARG A 75 9.72 -7.42 -32.19
N GLN A 76 10.14 -8.01 -31.06
CA GLN A 76 9.86 -7.47 -29.71
C GLN A 76 10.55 -6.12 -29.43
N LEU A 77 11.56 -5.73 -30.23
CA LEU A 77 12.12 -4.37 -30.23
C LEU A 77 11.12 -3.29 -30.71
N HIS A 78 9.99 -3.67 -31.30
CA HIS A 78 8.92 -2.76 -31.72
C HIS A 78 7.76 -2.80 -30.73
N VAL A 79 7.87 -2.01 -29.65
CA VAL A 79 6.77 -1.77 -28.69
C VAL A 79 5.50 -1.32 -29.44
N PRO A 80 4.32 -1.93 -29.21
CA PRO A 80 3.03 -1.51 -29.76
C PRO A 80 2.52 -0.14 -29.25
N ASN A 81 3.24 0.93 -29.56
CA ASN A 81 2.90 2.30 -29.16
C ASN A 81 1.70 2.86 -29.96
N ALA A 82 0.47 2.58 -29.51
CA ALA A 82 -0.64 3.54 -29.56
C ALA A 82 -1.84 3.05 -28.72
N GLY A 83 -2.37 3.90 -27.85
CA GLY A 83 -3.76 3.79 -27.43
C GLY A 83 -4.64 4.19 -28.61
N ASP A 84 -5.19 3.21 -29.33
CA ASP A 84 -6.07 3.50 -30.45
C ASP A 84 -7.44 3.99 -29.95
N SER A 85 -7.70 5.29 -30.09
CA SER A 85 -9.00 5.91 -29.82
C SER A 85 -10.16 5.35 -30.67
N SER A 86 -9.87 4.51 -31.68
CA SER A 86 -10.88 3.74 -32.42
C SER A 86 -11.32 2.45 -31.71
N ARG A 87 -10.68 2.05 -30.60
CA ARG A 87 -11.08 0.89 -29.78
C ARG A 87 -12.54 1.02 -29.31
N GLN A 88 -13.37 0.06 -29.72
CA GLN A 88 -14.81 0.00 -29.40
C GLN A 88 -15.15 -0.98 -28.25
N GLU A 89 -14.22 -1.86 -27.86
CA GLU A 89 -14.49 -2.98 -26.95
C GLU A 89 -13.27 -3.28 -26.07
N ASN A 90 -13.51 -3.76 -24.85
CA ASN A 90 -12.47 -4.17 -23.92
C ASN A 90 -12.23 -5.68 -24.06
N PRO A 91 -10.99 -6.16 -24.31
CA PRO A 91 -10.68 -7.60 -24.42
C PRO A 91 -11.06 -8.44 -23.19
N ARG A 92 -11.36 -7.80 -22.05
CA ARG A 92 -11.83 -8.41 -20.80
C ARG A 92 -13.36 -8.41 -20.64
N TRP A 93 -14.08 -7.61 -21.42
CA TRP A 93 -15.54 -7.55 -21.36
C TRP A 93 -16.17 -8.83 -21.94
N ASN A 94 -17.31 -9.23 -21.41
CA ASN A 94 -18.10 -10.35 -21.91
C ASN A 94 -19.60 -10.05 -21.74
N PRO A 95 -20.48 -10.53 -22.64
CA PRO A 95 -21.90 -10.17 -22.63
C PRO A 95 -22.73 -10.82 -21.49
N VAL A 96 -22.12 -11.70 -20.68
CA VAL A 96 -22.82 -12.41 -19.58
C VAL A 96 -22.67 -11.67 -18.25
N SER A 97 -21.48 -11.13 -17.95
CA SER A 97 -21.19 -10.41 -16.70
C SER A 97 -20.88 -8.92 -16.88
N GLY A 98 -20.67 -8.47 -18.12
CA GLY A 98 -20.47 -7.07 -18.51
C GLY A 98 -21.78 -6.27 -18.66
N GLN A 99 -21.62 -5.02 -19.06
CA GLN A 99 -22.73 -4.09 -19.32
C GLN A 99 -23.66 -4.60 -20.44
N ALA A 100 -24.97 -4.74 -20.16
CA ALA A 100 -25.97 -5.13 -21.17
C ALA A 100 -26.51 -3.95 -22.02
N THR A 101 -26.13 -2.72 -21.67
CA THR A 101 -26.54 -1.44 -22.25
C THR A 101 -25.47 -0.38 -21.93
N PRO A 102 -25.34 0.70 -22.72
CA PRO A 102 -24.49 1.83 -22.37
C PRO A 102 -24.78 2.37 -20.96
N VAL A 103 -23.76 2.89 -20.28
CA VAL A 103 -23.90 3.62 -19.02
C VAL A 103 -23.46 5.07 -19.23
N VAL A 104 -24.19 6.00 -18.62
CA VAL A 104 -23.85 7.42 -18.58
C VAL A 104 -23.73 7.84 -17.12
N ILE A 105 -22.53 8.22 -16.69
CA ILE A 105 -22.33 8.97 -15.44
C ILE A 105 -22.55 10.44 -15.79
N GLN A 106 -23.68 11.01 -15.36
CA GLN A 106 -24.11 12.36 -15.71
C GLN A 106 -23.74 13.35 -14.61
N ASN A 107 -23.41 14.59 -15.00
CA ASN A 107 -23.18 15.71 -14.08
C ASN A 107 -22.03 15.44 -13.08
N ALA A 108 -20.88 15.01 -13.59
CA ALA A 108 -19.68 14.70 -12.80
C ALA A 108 -18.68 15.87 -12.76
N THR A 109 -18.07 16.10 -11.59
CA THR A 109 -16.84 16.89 -11.47
C THR A 109 -15.66 15.94 -11.72
N LEU A 110 -15.17 15.90 -12.96
CA LEU A 110 -14.18 14.90 -13.40
C LEU A 110 -12.74 15.39 -13.24
N PHE A 111 -11.92 14.64 -12.50
CA PHE A 111 -10.46 14.61 -12.70
C PHE A 111 -10.14 13.60 -13.81
N ASP A 112 -9.57 14.03 -14.93
CA ASP A 112 -9.45 13.19 -16.13
C ASP A 112 -8.24 12.22 -16.11
N GLY A 113 -7.36 12.33 -15.11
CA GLY A 113 -6.04 11.69 -15.07
C GLY A 113 -4.88 12.68 -15.16
N GLU A 114 -5.10 13.88 -15.71
CA GLU A 114 -4.14 14.99 -15.69
C GLU A 114 -4.63 16.16 -14.83
N SER A 115 -5.91 16.53 -14.90
CA SER A 115 -6.46 17.67 -14.16
C SER A 115 -7.96 17.57 -13.90
N THR A 116 -8.46 18.30 -12.92
CA THR A 116 -9.92 18.50 -12.74
C THR A 116 -10.46 19.44 -13.81
N LEU A 117 -11.46 18.98 -14.57
CA LEU A 117 -12.14 19.77 -15.59
C LEU A 117 -12.95 20.92 -14.95
N PRO A 118 -13.02 22.12 -15.57
CA PRO A 118 -13.63 23.31 -14.97
C PRO A 118 -15.16 23.29 -14.97
N ASP A 119 -15.76 22.51 -15.87
CA ASP A 119 -17.20 22.40 -16.08
C ASP A 119 -17.63 20.93 -15.88
N ALA A 120 -18.88 20.72 -15.43
CA ALA A 120 -19.42 19.37 -15.24
C ALA A 120 -19.55 18.61 -16.56
N VAL A 121 -19.31 17.30 -16.52
CA VAL A 121 -19.34 16.41 -17.69
C VAL A 121 -20.22 15.19 -17.52
N ASP A 122 -20.74 14.70 -18.64
CA ASP A 122 -21.39 13.40 -18.79
C ASP A 122 -20.39 12.44 -19.44
N ILE A 123 -20.11 11.31 -18.77
CA ILE A 123 -19.14 10.29 -19.17
C ILE A 123 -19.90 9.06 -19.66
N VAL A 124 -19.68 8.66 -20.91
CA VAL A 124 -20.40 7.56 -21.57
C VAL A 124 -19.46 6.36 -21.77
N PHE A 125 -19.91 5.16 -21.41
CA PHE A 125 -19.14 3.92 -21.60
C PHE A 125 -20.01 2.71 -21.93
N GLU A 126 -19.52 1.86 -22.82
CA GLU A 126 -20.15 0.63 -23.33
C GLU A 126 -19.05 -0.40 -23.63
N ALA A 127 -19.38 -1.70 -23.62
CA ALA A 127 -18.44 -2.79 -23.87
C ALA A 127 -17.13 -2.73 -23.02
N GLY A 128 -17.22 -2.15 -21.81
CA GLY A 128 -16.09 -1.95 -20.91
C GLY A 128 -15.09 -0.87 -21.31
N VAL A 129 -15.46 0.02 -22.24
CA VAL A 129 -14.64 1.11 -22.80
C VAL A 129 -15.37 2.45 -22.69
N ILE A 130 -14.64 3.52 -22.37
CA ILE A 130 -15.17 4.89 -22.40
C ILE A 130 -15.32 5.32 -23.87
N THR A 131 -16.52 5.70 -24.28
CA THR A 131 -16.84 6.03 -25.68
C THR A 131 -16.90 7.54 -25.93
N SER A 132 -17.35 8.33 -24.96
CA SER A 132 -17.32 9.80 -25.05
C SER A 132 -17.37 10.48 -23.68
N ILE A 133 -16.92 11.74 -23.66
CA ILE A 133 -17.04 12.66 -22.53
C ILE A 133 -17.53 13.98 -23.13
N VAL A 134 -18.65 14.51 -22.63
CA VAL A 134 -19.29 15.74 -23.13
C VAL A 134 -19.67 16.65 -21.96
N PHE A 135 -19.76 17.96 -22.18
CA PHE A 135 -20.22 18.88 -21.14
C PHE A 135 -21.69 18.62 -20.79
N THR A 136 -22.01 18.55 -19.49
CA THR A 136 -23.37 18.32 -19.01
C THR A 136 -24.31 19.40 -19.54
N GLY A 137 -25.36 18.99 -20.25
CA GLY A 137 -26.31 19.91 -20.86
C GLY A 137 -25.89 20.50 -22.22
N SER A 138 -24.89 19.92 -22.91
CA SER A 138 -24.52 20.26 -24.30
C SER A 138 -25.70 20.22 -25.29
N GLY A 139 -26.72 19.42 -24.99
CA GLY A 139 -27.86 19.13 -25.85
C GLY A 139 -27.73 17.81 -26.61
N ASP A 140 -26.61 17.09 -26.45
CA ASP A 140 -26.44 15.74 -26.98
C ASP A 140 -27.40 14.77 -26.28
N ALA A 141 -28.09 13.94 -27.06
CA ALA A 141 -28.96 12.91 -26.51
C ALA A 141 -28.11 11.72 -26.02
N PRO A 142 -28.33 11.19 -24.80
CA PRO A 142 -27.65 9.99 -24.33
C PRO A 142 -27.98 8.78 -25.22
N PRO A 143 -27.14 7.75 -25.27
CA PRO A 143 -27.37 6.57 -26.11
C PRO A 143 -28.72 5.90 -25.84
N ALA A 144 -29.30 5.29 -26.88
CA ALA A 144 -30.60 4.64 -26.76
C ALA A 144 -30.56 3.50 -25.73
N ASN A 145 -31.51 3.51 -24.79
CA ASN A 145 -31.60 2.58 -23.65
C ASN A 145 -30.44 2.66 -22.64
N ALA A 146 -29.65 3.74 -22.62
CA ALA A 146 -28.57 3.91 -21.65
C ALA A 146 -29.08 3.94 -20.19
N ASN A 147 -28.31 3.33 -19.28
CA ASN A 147 -28.49 3.47 -17.84
C ASN A 147 -27.83 4.77 -17.37
N ILE A 148 -28.63 5.77 -17.00
CA ILE A 148 -28.15 7.10 -16.58
C ILE A 148 -28.01 7.15 -15.06
N ILE A 149 -26.84 7.57 -14.60
CA ILE A 149 -26.47 7.75 -13.19
C ILE A 149 -26.04 9.21 -13.01
N ASP A 150 -26.98 10.09 -12.66
CA ASP A 150 -26.69 11.47 -12.27
C ASP A 150 -25.98 11.46 -10.90
N VAL A 151 -24.76 11.99 -10.84
CA VAL A 151 -23.93 12.04 -9.62
C VAL A 151 -23.98 13.42 -8.93
N HIS A 152 -24.84 14.33 -9.38
CA HIS A 152 -25.17 15.59 -8.72
C HIS A 152 -23.94 16.48 -8.40
N GLY A 153 -22.96 16.53 -9.32
CA GLY A 153 -21.73 17.32 -9.18
C GLY A 153 -20.62 16.66 -8.36
N LYS A 154 -20.80 15.42 -7.88
CA LYS A 154 -19.76 14.69 -7.13
C LYS A 154 -18.47 14.49 -7.95
N HIS A 155 -17.38 14.31 -7.21
CA HIS A 155 -16.06 14.04 -7.77
C HIS A 155 -15.98 12.65 -8.39
N VAL A 156 -15.41 12.60 -9.58
CA VAL A 156 -15.13 11.37 -10.33
C VAL A 156 -13.66 11.35 -10.72
N THR A 157 -13.03 10.19 -10.59
CA THR A 157 -11.62 9.95 -10.96
C THR A 157 -11.51 8.73 -11.87
N PRO A 158 -10.37 8.51 -12.54
CA PRO A 158 -10.02 7.19 -13.03
C PRO A 158 -9.93 6.21 -11.86
N GLY A 159 -9.98 4.92 -12.16
CA GLY A 159 -9.56 3.88 -11.24
C GLY A 159 -8.13 4.11 -10.74
N LEU A 160 -7.93 3.94 -9.43
CA LEU A 160 -6.60 4.10 -8.82
C LEU A 160 -5.72 2.89 -9.14
N VAL A 161 -4.41 3.12 -9.23
CA VAL A 161 -3.44 2.14 -9.76
C VAL A 161 -2.32 1.87 -8.75
N ASP A 162 -2.36 0.71 -8.10
CA ASP A 162 -1.33 0.31 -7.11
C ASP A 162 -0.15 -0.38 -7.80
N MET A 163 0.87 0.39 -8.18
CA MET A 163 2.04 -0.14 -8.88
C MET A 163 3.01 -0.96 -8.00
N HIS A 164 2.68 -1.26 -6.72
CA HIS A 164 3.46 -2.17 -5.89
C HIS A 164 2.57 -2.88 -4.85
N SER A 165 2.03 -4.04 -5.24
CA SER A 165 1.14 -4.86 -4.40
C SER A 165 1.68 -6.27 -4.20
N HIS A 166 1.29 -6.91 -3.08
CA HIS A 166 1.54 -8.34 -2.81
C HIS A 166 0.27 -9.16 -2.51
N HIS A 167 -0.93 -8.59 -2.64
CA HIS A 167 -2.18 -9.38 -2.61
C HIS A 167 -2.18 -10.44 -3.76
N LEU A 168 -3.09 -11.42 -3.74
CA LEU A 168 -3.00 -12.69 -4.49
C LEU A 168 -1.84 -13.61 -4.04
N LEU A 169 -0.61 -13.09 -3.85
CA LEU A 169 0.54 -13.80 -3.27
C LEU A 169 0.51 -13.85 -1.73
N MET A 170 -0.28 -12.97 -1.13
CA MET A 170 -0.50 -12.79 0.31
C MET A 170 -2.00 -12.59 0.59
N PRO A 171 -2.86 -13.58 0.28
CA PRO A 171 -4.30 -13.48 0.49
C PRO A 171 -4.65 -13.31 1.97
N PHE A 172 -5.73 -12.59 2.26
CA PHE A 172 -6.22 -12.40 3.63
C PHE A 172 -7.30 -13.44 3.99
N PRO A 173 -7.36 -13.93 5.25
CA PRO A 173 -6.38 -13.70 6.32
C PRO A 173 -5.09 -14.49 6.07
N GLN A 174 -3.94 -13.83 6.28
CA GLN A 174 -2.64 -14.41 6.01
C GLN A 174 -2.36 -15.62 6.91
N VAL A 175 -1.90 -16.71 6.30
CA VAL A 175 -1.39 -17.91 6.97
C VAL A 175 -0.14 -18.42 6.25
N VAL A 176 0.74 -19.11 6.97
CA VAL A 176 2.01 -19.65 6.44
C VAL A 176 1.80 -20.60 5.25
N ALA A 177 0.62 -21.23 5.15
CA ALA A 177 0.27 -22.17 4.08
C ALA A 177 -0.14 -21.51 2.74
N THR A 178 -0.20 -20.17 2.66
CA THR A 178 -0.65 -19.40 1.49
C THR A 178 0.21 -18.13 1.32
N SER A 179 1.53 -18.24 1.46
CA SER A 179 2.46 -17.10 1.56
C SER A 179 3.57 -17.21 0.52
N ASP A 180 3.25 -16.88 -0.72
CA ASP A 180 4.09 -17.15 -1.90
C ASP A 180 4.92 -15.93 -2.36
N VAL A 181 4.97 -14.86 -1.55
CA VAL A 181 5.57 -13.56 -1.90
C VAL A 181 7.09 -13.60 -2.15
N ASN A 182 7.86 -14.49 -1.52
CA ASN A 182 9.33 -14.50 -1.59
C ASN A 182 9.91 -15.92 -1.71
N GLU A 183 10.39 -16.31 -2.88
CA GLU A 183 11.09 -17.58 -3.09
C GLU A 183 12.54 -17.51 -2.57
N LYS A 184 12.72 -17.75 -1.28
CA LYS A 184 14.04 -17.64 -0.63
C LYS A 184 14.95 -18.84 -0.87
N SER A 185 14.38 -20.03 -1.10
CA SER A 185 15.09 -21.31 -1.09
C SER A 185 15.99 -21.52 -2.30
N LEU A 186 15.70 -20.85 -3.42
CA LEU A 186 16.45 -20.94 -4.67
C LEU A 186 17.62 -19.94 -4.77
N GLY A 187 17.91 -19.19 -3.71
CA GLY A 187 19.01 -18.21 -3.65
C GLY A 187 18.61 -16.79 -4.06
N PRO A 188 19.55 -15.83 -4.02
CA PRO A 188 19.24 -14.39 -4.11
C PRO A 188 18.86 -13.86 -5.51
N ILE A 189 18.80 -14.73 -6.53
CA ILE A 189 18.61 -14.37 -7.94
C ILE A 189 17.58 -15.33 -8.57
N THR A 190 16.30 -15.02 -8.44
CA THR A 190 15.16 -15.87 -8.87
C THR A 190 14.41 -15.30 -10.08
N HIS A 191 15.14 -14.67 -11.00
CA HIS A 191 14.63 -14.10 -12.26
C HIS A 191 13.74 -15.03 -13.12
N PHE A 192 13.80 -16.34 -12.94
CA PHE A 192 12.98 -17.34 -13.64
C PHE A 192 11.67 -17.71 -12.92
N VAL A 193 11.40 -17.22 -11.70
CA VAL A 193 10.10 -17.41 -11.03
C VAL A 193 9.15 -16.26 -11.38
N ARG A 194 7.84 -16.52 -11.33
CA ARG A 194 6.81 -15.61 -11.85
C ARG A 194 5.70 -15.47 -10.82
N ALA A 195 5.30 -14.24 -10.51
CA ALA A 195 4.26 -14.00 -9.49
C ALA A 195 2.93 -14.69 -9.82
N ILE A 196 2.57 -14.80 -11.10
CA ILE A 196 1.34 -15.48 -11.57
C ILE A 196 1.23 -16.95 -11.11
N ASP A 197 2.36 -17.64 -10.91
CA ASP A 197 2.38 -19.05 -10.48
C ASP A 197 1.94 -19.24 -9.01
N GLY A 198 1.89 -18.15 -8.22
CA GLY A 198 1.44 -18.12 -6.83
C GLY A 198 0.16 -17.30 -6.60
N PHE A 199 -0.57 -16.89 -7.64
CA PHE A 199 -1.79 -16.08 -7.47
C PHE A 199 -2.95 -16.90 -6.89
N THR A 200 -3.57 -16.38 -5.83
CA THR A 200 -4.82 -16.89 -5.25
C THR A 200 -6.03 -16.14 -5.83
N PRO A 201 -6.70 -16.64 -6.90
CA PRO A 201 -7.78 -15.90 -7.56
C PRO A 201 -9.09 -15.81 -6.75
N SER A 202 -9.20 -16.58 -5.66
CA SER A 202 -10.30 -16.52 -4.70
C SER A 202 -9.98 -15.66 -3.47
N ASP A 203 -8.92 -14.83 -3.52
CA ASP A 203 -8.53 -13.92 -2.45
C ASP A 203 -9.65 -12.89 -2.17
N PRO A 204 -10.29 -12.90 -0.97
CA PRO A 204 -11.38 -11.96 -0.67
C PRO A 204 -10.90 -10.51 -0.68
N THR A 205 -9.60 -10.29 -0.49
CA THR A 205 -8.98 -8.96 -0.47
C THR A 205 -9.14 -8.23 -1.80
N ILE A 206 -9.29 -8.93 -2.93
CA ILE A 206 -9.52 -8.33 -4.26
C ILE A 206 -10.71 -7.35 -4.22
N ARG A 207 -11.88 -7.78 -3.72
CA ARG A 207 -13.07 -6.91 -3.60
C ARG A 207 -12.87 -5.79 -2.59
N ILE A 208 -12.11 -6.04 -1.52
CA ILE A 208 -11.88 -5.04 -0.47
C ILE A 208 -10.95 -3.92 -0.96
N ILE A 209 -9.89 -4.26 -1.68
CA ILE A 209 -9.00 -3.30 -2.36
C ILE A 209 -9.80 -2.48 -3.39
N ALA A 210 -10.60 -3.15 -4.22
CA ALA A 210 -11.46 -2.49 -5.19
C ALA A 210 -12.47 -1.52 -4.56
N SER A 211 -13.03 -1.84 -3.38
CA SER A 211 -13.92 -0.93 -2.65
C SER A 211 -13.26 0.39 -2.19
N GLY A 212 -11.93 0.45 -2.19
CA GLY A 212 -11.13 1.66 -2.00
C GLY A 212 -10.87 2.47 -3.27
N GLY A 213 -11.49 2.10 -4.40
CA GLY A 213 -11.29 2.74 -5.70
C GLY A 213 -10.05 2.27 -6.48
N VAL A 214 -9.26 1.34 -5.93
CA VAL A 214 -8.10 0.76 -6.63
C VAL A 214 -8.58 -0.32 -7.60
N THR A 215 -8.60 -0.01 -8.89
CA THR A 215 -9.12 -0.91 -9.93
C THR A 215 -8.05 -1.78 -10.56
N SER A 216 -6.79 -1.34 -10.52
CA SER A 216 -5.65 -2.00 -11.16
C SER A 216 -4.45 -2.06 -10.22
N SER A 217 -3.67 -3.14 -10.29
CA SER A 217 -2.50 -3.35 -9.44
C SER A 217 -1.36 -4.02 -10.20
N LEU A 218 -0.10 -3.68 -9.91
CA LEU A 218 1.05 -4.50 -10.28
C LEU A 218 1.40 -5.43 -9.11
N VAL A 219 0.98 -6.69 -9.21
CA VAL A 219 1.30 -7.71 -8.21
C VAL A 219 2.66 -8.31 -8.56
N LEU A 220 3.56 -8.28 -7.58
CA LEU A 220 4.97 -8.53 -7.81
C LEU A 220 5.64 -9.22 -6.60
N PRO A 221 6.75 -9.96 -6.79
CA PRO A 221 7.45 -10.62 -5.68
C PRO A 221 7.94 -9.63 -4.63
N GLY A 222 8.31 -10.12 -3.45
CA GLY A 222 8.77 -9.30 -2.33
C GLY A 222 10.15 -8.67 -2.55
N SER A 223 10.94 -8.61 -1.47
CA SER A 223 12.25 -7.93 -1.47
C SER A 223 13.32 -8.71 -0.73
N ALA A 224 13.08 -9.99 -0.42
CA ALA A 224 14.12 -10.85 0.12
C ALA A 224 15.29 -11.06 -0.86
N ASN A 225 15.02 -11.06 -2.17
CA ASN A 225 15.96 -11.46 -3.22
C ASN A 225 16.41 -10.22 -4.01
N ILE A 226 17.67 -10.22 -4.51
CA ILE A 226 18.22 -9.12 -5.34
C ILE A 226 17.44 -9.01 -6.65
N VAL A 227 17.05 -10.15 -7.22
CA VAL A 227 16.07 -10.26 -8.30
C VAL A 227 15.02 -11.27 -7.85
N GLY A 228 13.78 -10.81 -7.67
CA GLY A 228 12.70 -11.59 -7.06
C GLY A 228 11.95 -12.49 -8.03
N GLY A 229 11.87 -12.10 -9.30
CA GLY A 229 11.07 -12.78 -10.33
C GLY A 229 10.18 -11.83 -11.11
N GLU A 230 9.43 -12.37 -12.06
CA GLU A 230 8.50 -11.61 -12.91
C GLU A 230 7.24 -11.18 -12.16
N ALA A 231 6.69 -10.04 -12.59
CA ALA A 231 5.51 -9.38 -12.03
C ALA A 231 4.39 -9.25 -13.08
N TYR A 232 3.13 -9.15 -12.63
CA TYR A 232 1.97 -9.18 -13.52
C TYR A 232 0.93 -8.12 -13.14
N PRO A 233 0.42 -7.35 -14.11
CA PRO A 233 -0.64 -6.37 -13.86
C PRO A 233 -2.01 -7.08 -13.81
N VAL A 234 -2.82 -6.76 -12.81
CA VAL A 234 -4.16 -7.32 -12.59
C VAL A 234 -5.22 -6.23 -12.50
N LYS A 235 -6.45 -6.57 -12.87
CA LYS A 235 -7.65 -5.84 -12.42
C LYS A 235 -8.11 -6.41 -11.09
N ASN A 236 -8.55 -5.55 -10.19
CA ASN A 236 -9.09 -5.94 -8.89
C ASN A 236 -10.59 -6.34 -9.00
N LEU A 237 -10.93 -7.09 -10.04
CA LEU A 237 -12.30 -7.53 -10.34
C LEU A 237 -12.39 -9.06 -10.24
N PRO A 238 -12.85 -9.63 -9.11
CA PRO A 238 -12.85 -11.07 -8.92
C PRO A 238 -13.95 -11.74 -9.77
N PHE A 239 -13.70 -12.98 -10.21
CA PHE A 239 -14.65 -13.79 -10.98
C PHE A 239 -15.14 -13.09 -12.28
N SER A 240 -14.22 -12.53 -13.07
CA SER A 240 -14.60 -11.60 -14.15
C SER A 240 -15.03 -12.24 -15.48
N GLY A 241 -14.68 -13.49 -15.78
CA GLY A 241 -15.05 -14.14 -17.03
C GLY A 241 -16.51 -14.59 -17.11
N GLU A 242 -16.86 -15.18 -18.27
CA GLU A 242 -18.24 -15.56 -18.64
C GLU A 242 -18.89 -16.56 -17.65
N HIS A 243 -18.07 -17.35 -16.94
CA HIS A 243 -18.55 -18.41 -16.05
C HIS A 243 -18.46 -18.05 -14.56
N GLY A 244 -17.85 -16.90 -14.21
CA GLY A 244 -17.67 -16.47 -12.81
C GLY A 244 -16.77 -17.40 -11.99
N GLU A 245 -15.78 -18.04 -12.61
CA GLU A 245 -14.88 -18.99 -11.96
C GLU A 245 -13.61 -18.30 -11.41
N PRO A 246 -12.92 -18.89 -10.41
CA PRO A 246 -11.66 -18.35 -9.87
C PRO A 246 -10.48 -18.63 -10.82
N VAL A 247 -10.41 -17.95 -11.96
CA VAL A 247 -9.40 -18.15 -13.01
C VAL A 247 -8.32 -17.06 -12.93
N ILE A 248 -7.05 -17.46 -12.80
CA ILE A 248 -5.90 -16.54 -12.70
C ILE A 248 -5.74 -15.66 -13.95
N GLU A 249 -5.82 -16.27 -15.14
CA GLU A 249 -5.71 -15.57 -16.43
C GLU A 249 -6.83 -14.52 -16.60
N GLU A 250 -8.01 -14.72 -16.02
CA GLU A 250 -9.10 -13.73 -16.04
C GLU A 250 -8.85 -12.52 -15.13
N LEU A 251 -7.90 -12.57 -14.18
CA LEU A 251 -7.55 -11.41 -13.36
C LEU A 251 -6.55 -10.47 -14.05
N LEU A 252 -5.82 -10.93 -15.06
CA LEU A 252 -4.77 -10.13 -15.70
C LEU A 252 -5.36 -8.91 -16.42
N LEU A 253 -4.73 -7.75 -16.24
CA LEU A 253 -5.11 -6.52 -16.97
C LEU A 253 -5.01 -6.74 -18.49
N GLU A 254 -4.02 -7.51 -18.92
CA GLU A 254 -3.73 -7.86 -20.32
C GLU A 254 -4.41 -9.17 -20.76
N HIS A 255 -5.41 -9.66 -20.01
CA HIS A 255 -6.27 -10.75 -20.48
C HIS A 255 -6.93 -10.40 -21.82
N GLY A 256 -7.05 -11.40 -22.70
CA GLY A 256 -7.47 -11.22 -24.09
C GLY A 256 -6.37 -10.74 -25.05
N ILE A 257 -5.25 -10.21 -24.54
CA ILE A 257 -4.05 -9.89 -25.34
C ILE A 257 -3.17 -11.16 -25.45
N PRO A 258 -2.63 -11.52 -26.63
CA PRO A 258 -1.72 -12.66 -26.78
C PRO A 258 -0.44 -12.51 -25.95
N GLU A 259 0.05 -13.61 -25.36
CA GLU A 259 1.17 -13.60 -24.39
C GLU A 259 2.43 -12.91 -24.91
N GLN A 260 2.82 -13.13 -26.18
CA GLN A 260 4.01 -12.51 -26.77
C GLN A 260 3.90 -10.99 -27.01
N ASP A 261 2.68 -10.44 -26.95
CA ASP A 261 2.39 -9.02 -27.16
C ASP A 261 2.06 -8.29 -25.82
N ARG A 262 2.19 -8.96 -24.66
CA ARG A 262 2.02 -8.39 -23.30
C ARG A 262 3.31 -7.72 -22.80
N GLN A 263 3.19 -6.72 -21.93
CA GLN A 263 4.36 -6.14 -21.25
C GLN A 263 4.88 -7.10 -20.16
N ARG A 264 6.15 -7.49 -20.23
CA ARG A 264 6.82 -8.23 -19.14
C ARG A 264 7.33 -7.26 -18.06
N TYR A 265 7.32 -7.66 -16.79
CA TYR A 265 7.80 -6.85 -15.65
C TYR A 265 8.76 -7.66 -14.77
N LEU A 266 9.80 -7.04 -14.21
CA LEU A 266 10.78 -7.69 -13.33
C LEU A 266 10.94 -6.95 -11.99
N LYS A 267 10.87 -7.68 -10.87
CA LYS A 267 11.17 -7.14 -9.53
C LYS A 267 12.64 -7.35 -9.16
N MET A 268 13.29 -6.27 -8.71
CA MET A 268 14.61 -6.29 -8.08
C MET A 268 14.60 -5.67 -6.68
N ALA A 269 15.66 -5.89 -5.89
CA ALA A 269 15.90 -5.24 -4.60
C ALA A 269 17.39 -4.99 -4.32
N CYS A 270 17.67 -3.95 -3.53
CA CYS A 270 18.96 -3.68 -2.92
C CYS A 270 18.79 -3.48 -1.38
N GLY A 271 19.82 -2.99 -0.68
CA GLY A 271 19.71 -2.63 0.74
C GLY A 271 19.57 -3.78 1.73
N GLU A 272 18.88 -3.51 2.84
CA GLU A 272 18.79 -4.35 4.04
C GLU A 272 18.09 -5.68 3.81
N ASN A 273 16.99 -5.70 3.07
CA ASN A 273 16.19 -6.91 2.93
C ASN A 273 17.00 -8.06 2.28
N PRO A 274 17.68 -7.90 1.13
CA PRO A 274 18.55 -8.95 0.60
C PRO A 274 19.83 -9.17 1.40
N LYS A 275 20.42 -8.15 2.05
CA LYS A 275 21.63 -8.33 2.89
C LYS A 275 21.33 -9.25 4.09
N ARG A 276 20.15 -9.07 4.71
CA ARG A 276 19.67 -9.83 5.88
C ARG A 276 19.24 -11.25 5.53
N ASN A 277 18.45 -11.44 4.47
CA ASN A 277 17.93 -12.77 4.11
C ASN A 277 19.04 -13.75 3.66
N TYR A 278 20.10 -13.27 3.01
CA TYR A 278 21.18 -14.12 2.47
C TYR A 278 22.50 -14.03 3.24
N GLN A 279 22.55 -13.31 4.36
CA GLN A 279 23.78 -13.10 5.15
C GLN A 279 24.93 -12.54 4.28
N HIS A 280 24.62 -11.49 3.52
CA HIS A 280 25.52 -10.86 2.55
C HIS A 280 25.73 -9.38 2.89
N THR A 281 26.68 -8.74 2.21
CA THR A 281 26.89 -7.28 2.26
C THR A 281 26.42 -6.64 0.95
N ARG A 282 26.14 -5.32 0.94
CA ARG A 282 25.85 -4.56 -0.29
C ARG A 282 26.86 -4.85 -1.42
N MET A 283 28.15 -5.00 -1.07
CA MET A 283 29.20 -5.38 -2.02
C MET A 283 29.02 -6.79 -2.62
N GLY A 284 28.67 -7.79 -1.79
CA GLY A 284 28.43 -9.15 -2.25
C GLY A 284 27.20 -9.27 -3.14
N LEU A 285 26.11 -8.59 -2.79
CA LEU A 285 24.89 -8.52 -3.60
C LEU A 285 25.17 -7.89 -4.98
N ALA A 286 25.86 -6.75 -5.00
CA ALA A 286 26.25 -6.06 -6.24
C ALA A 286 27.25 -6.85 -7.09
N TRP A 287 28.01 -7.78 -6.50
CA TRP A 287 28.86 -8.71 -7.25
C TRP A 287 28.07 -9.85 -7.88
N LEU A 288 27.16 -10.49 -7.12
CA LEU A 288 26.29 -11.58 -7.61
C LEU A 288 25.41 -11.13 -8.78
N LEU A 289 24.84 -9.92 -8.71
CA LEU A 289 24.05 -9.36 -9.81
C LEU A 289 24.91 -9.17 -11.08
N ARG A 290 26.11 -8.60 -10.94
CA ARG A 290 27.05 -8.41 -12.06
C ARG A 290 27.52 -9.73 -12.67
N GLU A 291 27.77 -10.76 -11.85
CA GLU A 291 28.13 -12.09 -12.33
C GLU A 291 27.02 -12.65 -13.23
N LYS A 292 25.78 -12.67 -12.76
CA LYS A 292 24.66 -13.25 -13.51
C LYS A 292 24.25 -12.43 -14.74
N LEU A 293 24.34 -11.09 -14.68
CA LEU A 293 24.18 -10.25 -15.87
C LEU A 293 25.32 -10.46 -16.89
N SER A 294 26.54 -10.82 -16.44
CA SER A 294 27.64 -11.18 -17.35
C SER A 294 27.40 -12.51 -18.06
N GLU A 295 26.90 -13.53 -17.34
CA GLU A 295 26.48 -14.81 -17.94
C GLU A 295 25.38 -14.61 -18.99
N ALA A 296 24.35 -13.83 -18.67
CA ALA A 296 23.27 -13.52 -19.59
C ALA A 296 23.72 -12.68 -20.80
N ARG A 297 24.62 -11.71 -20.62
CA ARG A 297 25.18 -10.92 -21.74
C ARG A 297 26.03 -11.78 -22.68
N GLU A 298 26.71 -12.79 -22.18
CA GLU A 298 27.43 -13.76 -23.02
C GLU A 298 26.47 -14.76 -23.70
N LEU A 299 25.30 -15.06 -23.12
CA LEU A 299 24.25 -15.81 -23.81
C LEU A 299 23.61 -14.99 -24.95
N GLU A 300 23.25 -13.73 -24.68
CA GLU A 300 22.72 -12.79 -25.68
C GLU A 300 23.65 -12.68 -26.90
N ARG A 301 24.95 -12.40 -26.67
CA ARG A 301 25.94 -12.27 -27.75
C ARG A 301 26.05 -13.53 -28.60
N ARG A 302 25.98 -14.71 -28.00
CA ARG A 302 25.99 -16.00 -28.71
C ARG A 302 24.70 -16.24 -29.49
N GLN A 303 23.54 -15.84 -28.97
CA GLN A 303 22.29 -15.85 -29.73
C GLN A 303 22.36 -14.90 -30.93
N ALA A 304 22.79 -13.65 -30.73
CA ALA A 304 22.94 -12.67 -31.80
C ALA A 304 23.95 -13.11 -32.89
N ALA A 305 25.04 -13.78 -32.49
CA ALA A 305 26.00 -14.37 -33.43
C ALA A 305 25.40 -15.53 -34.24
N TRP A 306 24.65 -16.42 -33.59
CA TRP A 306 23.94 -17.52 -34.27
C TRP A 306 22.87 -16.99 -35.23
N CYS A 307 22.06 -16.02 -34.79
CA CYS A 307 20.98 -15.42 -35.59
C CYS A 307 21.49 -14.78 -36.88
N ARG A 308 22.57 -13.99 -36.83
CA ARG A 308 23.19 -13.42 -38.05
C ARG A 308 23.60 -14.51 -39.05
N GLY A 309 24.25 -15.58 -38.58
CA GLY A 309 24.64 -16.71 -39.44
C GLY A 309 23.45 -17.49 -40.02
N ALA A 310 22.36 -17.62 -39.26
CA ALA A 310 21.14 -18.27 -39.73
C ALA A 310 20.41 -17.42 -40.81
N LEU A 311 20.30 -16.11 -40.61
CA LEU A 311 19.71 -15.17 -41.58
C LEU A 311 20.51 -15.12 -42.89
N GLU A 312 21.84 -15.07 -42.82
CA GLU A 312 22.72 -15.18 -44.00
C GLU A 312 22.45 -16.47 -44.80
N ILE A 313 22.21 -17.59 -44.12
CA ILE A 313 21.91 -18.89 -44.75
C ILE A 313 20.50 -18.92 -45.33
N GLU A 314 19.50 -18.33 -44.68
CA GLU A 314 18.15 -18.24 -45.24
C GLU A 314 18.14 -17.46 -46.56
N HIS A 315 18.92 -16.39 -46.68
CA HIS A 315 19.01 -15.63 -47.92
C HIS A 315 19.73 -16.38 -49.07
N THR A 316 20.33 -17.55 -48.84
CA THR A 316 20.95 -18.37 -49.91
C THR A 316 19.91 -18.95 -50.87
N ARG A 317 20.26 -18.94 -52.17
CA ARG A 317 19.39 -19.40 -53.27
C ARG A 317 19.73 -20.78 -53.84
N PHE A 318 20.91 -21.31 -53.53
CA PHE A 318 21.42 -22.60 -54.02
C PHE A 318 21.95 -23.43 -52.86
N ASP A 319 21.78 -24.75 -52.92
CA ASP A 319 22.27 -25.73 -51.93
C ASP A 319 21.94 -25.43 -50.44
N ARG A 320 20.90 -24.64 -50.16
CA ARG A 320 20.52 -24.17 -48.80
C ARG A 320 20.48 -25.30 -47.77
N ALA A 321 19.93 -26.46 -48.11
CA ALA A 321 19.89 -27.64 -47.22
C ALA A 321 21.30 -28.08 -46.76
N ARG A 322 22.31 -28.03 -47.65
CA ARG A 322 23.71 -28.35 -47.31
C ARG A 322 24.37 -27.24 -46.49
N HIS A 323 23.97 -25.98 -46.69
CA HIS A 323 24.40 -24.86 -45.84
C HIS A 323 23.83 -24.99 -44.42
N ILE A 324 22.53 -25.30 -44.28
CA ILE A 324 21.87 -25.58 -42.99
C ILE A 324 22.56 -26.73 -42.25
N SER A 325 22.80 -27.87 -42.90
CA SER A 325 23.54 -29.00 -42.30
C SER A 325 24.92 -28.57 -41.77
N ARG A 326 25.75 -27.95 -42.61
CA ARG A 326 27.11 -27.53 -42.22
C ARG A 326 27.12 -26.51 -41.09
N PHE A 327 26.12 -25.62 -41.06
CA PHE A 327 26.00 -24.61 -40.01
C PHE A 327 25.62 -25.23 -38.67
N LEU A 328 24.63 -26.13 -38.63
CA LEU A 328 24.30 -26.87 -37.40
C LEU A 328 25.41 -27.85 -36.98
N GLU A 329 26.18 -28.41 -37.92
CA GLU A 329 27.40 -29.19 -37.63
C GLU A 329 28.53 -28.35 -36.97
N GLN A 330 28.58 -27.04 -37.24
CA GLN A 330 29.64 -26.14 -36.75
C GLN A 330 29.24 -25.31 -35.52
N GLN A 331 28.00 -24.85 -35.47
CA GLN A 331 27.47 -23.92 -34.45
C GLN A 331 26.48 -24.58 -33.49
N GLY A 332 25.96 -25.76 -33.83
CA GLY A 332 24.86 -26.38 -33.10
C GLY A 332 23.52 -25.66 -33.29
N ARG A 333 22.55 -26.00 -32.44
CA ARG A 333 21.26 -25.30 -32.29
C ARG A 333 21.48 -23.86 -31.79
N ARG A 334 20.46 -23.01 -31.87
CA ARG A 334 20.49 -21.69 -31.22
C ARG A 334 20.85 -21.87 -29.73
N PRO A 335 21.79 -21.09 -29.18
CA PRO A 335 22.18 -21.24 -27.78
C PRO A 335 21.09 -20.64 -26.88
N ASP A 336 20.23 -21.51 -26.35
CA ASP A 336 19.17 -21.16 -25.40
C ASP A 336 19.52 -21.60 -23.97
N SER A 337 18.96 -20.91 -22.98
CA SER A 337 18.91 -21.36 -21.58
C SER A 337 17.59 -20.92 -20.97
N PHE A 338 16.81 -21.87 -20.46
CA PHE A 338 15.57 -21.58 -19.74
C PHE A 338 15.83 -20.79 -18.45
N GLU A 339 16.97 -21.04 -17.77
CA GLU A 339 17.35 -20.32 -16.56
C GLU A 339 17.57 -18.82 -16.84
N LEU A 340 18.32 -18.49 -17.88
CA LEU A 340 18.78 -17.12 -18.16
C LEU A 340 17.84 -16.31 -19.08
N ASP A 341 16.70 -16.85 -19.53
CA ASP A 341 15.82 -16.19 -20.52
C ASP A 341 15.41 -14.77 -20.06
N THR A 342 14.87 -14.64 -18.85
CA THR A 342 14.44 -13.37 -18.28
C THR A 342 15.60 -12.35 -18.21
N PHE A 343 16.85 -12.81 -18.03
CA PHE A 343 18.01 -11.90 -18.05
C PHE A 343 18.51 -11.57 -19.46
N VAL A 344 18.29 -12.42 -20.46
CA VAL A 344 18.52 -12.06 -21.87
C VAL A 344 17.47 -11.04 -22.34
N ALA A 345 16.19 -11.24 -21.96
CA ALA A 345 15.10 -10.29 -22.19
C ALA A 345 15.38 -8.92 -21.53
N LEU A 346 15.82 -8.93 -20.27
CA LEU A 346 16.23 -7.73 -19.52
C LEU A 346 17.33 -6.94 -20.26
N ILE A 347 18.32 -7.66 -20.77
CA ILE A 347 19.49 -7.14 -21.50
C ILE A 347 19.14 -6.54 -22.88
N ARG A 348 17.96 -6.85 -23.41
CA ARG A 348 17.39 -6.27 -24.64
C ARG A 348 16.41 -5.13 -24.37
N GLY A 349 16.07 -4.85 -23.12
CA GLY A 349 15.06 -3.87 -22.74
C GLY A 349 13.61 -4.36 -22.85
N GLU A 350 13.38 -5.68 -22.93
CA GLU A 350 12.03 -6.28 -23.03
C GLU A 350 11.22 -6.20 -21.71
N LEU A 351 11.86 -5.80 -20.59
CA LEU A 351 11.30 -5.86 -19.23
C LEU A 351 11.14 -4.48 -18.58
N ASN A 352 9.96 -4.23 -18.03
CA ASN A 352 9.71 -3.09 -17.13
C ASN A 352 10.28 -3.40 -15.74
N VAL A 353 11.44 -2.81 -15.42
CA VAL A 353 12.21 -3.13 -14.20
C VAL A 353 11.82 -2.24 -13.03
N ASN A 354 11.43 -2.86 -11.92
CA ASN A 354 10.91 -2.21 -10.71
C ASN A 354 11.77 -2.59 -9.50
N VAL A 355 12.38 -1.61 -8.83
CA VAL A 355 13.54 -1.85 -7.95
C VAL A 355 13.31 -1.35 -6.52
N HIS A 356 13.24 -2.27 -5.55
CA HIS A 356 13.18 -1.95 -4.11
C HIS A 356 14.54 -1.42 -3.62
N CYS A 357 14.63 -0.12 -3.35
CA CYS A 357 15.82 0.54 -2.79
C CYS A 357 15.38 1.71 -1.89
N TYR A 358 16.25 2.22 -1.04
CA TYR A 358 15.88 3.25 -0.05
C TYR A 358 16.85 4.44 -0.03
N THR A 359 18.10 4.21 0.38
CA THR A 359 19.09 5.26 0.65
C THR A 359 19.76 5.78 -0.63
N PRO A 360 20.31 7.00 -0.65
CA PRO A 360 20.95 7.59 -1.83
C PRO A 360 22.09 6.74 -2.41
N GLU A 361 22.94 6.13 -1.57
CA GLU A 361 24.06 5.32 -2.03
C GLU A 361 23.63 3.96 -2.59
N ASP A 362 22.53 3.38 -2.09
CA ASP A 362 21.93 2.18 -2.67
C ASP A 362 21.31 2.47 -4.04
N LEU A 363 20.62 3.61 -4.18
CA LEU A 363 20.08 4.09 -5.47
C LEU A 363 21.21 4.31 -6.49
N GLU A 364 22.27 5.03 -6.10
CA GLU A 364 23.43 5.28 -6.98
C GLU A 364 24.12 3.97 -7.38
N ARG A 365 24.38 3.07 -6.42
CA ARG A 365 25.12 1.84 -6.70
C ARG A 365 24.32 0.84 -7.53
N MET A 366 23.00 0.81 -7.37
CA MET A 366 22.12 -0.02 -8.20
C MET A 366 22.08 0.49 -9.64
N LEU A 367 21.92 1.80 -9.87
CA LEU A 367 22.03 2.40 -11.21
C LEU A 367 23.39 2.09 -11.85
N ALA A 368 24.49 2.27 -11.10
CA ALA A 368 25.83 1.99 -11.60
C ALA A 368 26.01 0.53 -12.06
N VAL A 369 25.38 -0.46 -11.40
CA VAL A 369 25.43 -1.88 -11.82
C VAL A 369 24.53 -2.12 -13.04
N LEU A 370 23.34 -1.55 -13.11
CA LEU A 370 22.43 -1.74 -14.25
C LEU A 370 22.98 -1.08 -15.54
N HIS A 371 23.61 0.10 -15.41
CA HIS A 371 24.23 0.82 -16.52
C HIS A 371 25.50 0.13 -17.08
N GLU A 372 26.16 -0.75 -16.32
CA GLU A 372 27.22 -1.62 -16.87
C GLU A 372 26.70 -2.60 -17.94
N PHE A 373 25.38 -2.83 -17.99
CA PHE A 373 24.71 -3.78 -18.89
C PHE A 373 23.65 -3.16 -19.80
N ASP A 374 23.57 -1.83 -19.89
CA ASP A 374 22.58 -1.09 -20.72
C ASP A 374 21.12 -1.27 -20.24
N ILE A 375 20.93 -1.48 -18.92
CA ILE A 375 19.62 -1.69 -18.30
C ILE A 375 19.17 -0.41 -17.59
N HIS A 376 17.95 0.03 -17.88
CA HIS A 376 17.35 1.26 -17.33
C HIS A 376 16.12 0.95 -16.46
N PRO A 377 16.14 1.19 -15.14
CA PRO A 377 14.99 0.89 -14.28
C PRO A 377 13.86 1.90 -14.47
N ARG A 378 12.63 1.39 -14.59
CA ARG A 378 11.44 2.22 -14.80
C ARG A 378 10.96 2.88 -13.50
N ALA A 379 11.13 2.20 -12.36
CA ALA A 379 10.79 2.75 -11.06
C ALA A 379 11.72 2.28 -9.93
N PHE A 380 12.00 3.19 -8.99
CA PHE A 380 12.51 2.86 -7.67
C PHE A 380 11.36 2.82 -6.67
N HIS A 381 11.23 1.69 -5.97
CA HIS A 381 10.16 1.39 -5.04
C HIS A 381 10.63 1.63 -3.60
N HIS A 382 9.73 2.13 -2.76
CA HIS A 382 9.99 2.72 -1.43
C HIS A 382 10.80 4.01 -1.53
N ALA A 383 12.11 3.93 -1.77
CA ALA A 383 12.98 5.07 -2.10
C ALA A 383 12.80 6.29 -1.18
N LEU A 384 12.61 6.03 0.13
CA LEU A 384 12.17 7.02 1.13
C LEU A 384 13.15 8.20 1.32
N GLU A 385 14.38 8.07 0.84
CA GLU A 385 15.44 9.08 0.94
C GLU A 385 15.82 9.68 -0.42
N ALA A 386 15.12 9.32 -1.50
CA ALA A 386 15.33 9.86 -2.85
C ALA A 386 15.18 11.40 -2.93
N TRP A 387 14.42 12.00 -2.00
CA TRP A 387 14.26 13.45 -1.86
C TRP A 387 15.58 14.18 -1.57
N GLN A 388 16.60 13.48 -1.05
CA GLN A 388 17.93 14.04 -0.82
C GLN A 388 18.74 14.18 -2.12
N VAL A 389 18.40 13.42 -3.17
CA VAL A 389 19.20 13.31 -4.41
C VAL A 389 18.38 13.39 -5.74
N PRO A 390 17.37 14.29 -5.88
CA PRO A 390 16.56 14.36 -7.10
C PRO A 390 17.39 14.67 -8.35
N GLU A 391 18.39 15.54 -8.25
CA GLU A 391 19.28 15.89 -9.38
C GLU A 391 20.31 14.80 -9.73
N LEU A 392 20.50 13.78 -8.87
CA LEU A 392 21.22 12.55 -9.23
C LEU A 392 20.32 11.66 -10.09
N LEU A 393 19.11 11.36 -9.60
CA LEU A 393 18.12 10.53 -10.28
C LEU A 393 17.78 11.09 -11.65
N LYS A 394 17.39 12.36 -11.73
CA LYS A 394 17.07 13.08 -12.97
C LYS A 394 18.20 13.13 -14.00
N ARG A 395 19.46 13.06 -13.56
CA ARG A 395 20.65 13.05 -14.43
C ARG A 395 20.99 11.67 -14.97
N LEU A 396 20.78 10.62 -14.16
CA LEU A 396 21.09 9.23 -14.53
C LEU A 396 19.91 8.53 -15.20
N GLU A 397 18.68 8.84 -14.78
CA GLU A 397 17.42 8.31 -15.27
C GLU A 397 16.34 9.41 -15.32
N PRO A 398 16.30 10.26 -16.37
CA PRO A 398 15.32 11.35 -16.48
C PRO A 398 13.86 10.85 -16.54
N ASN A 399 13.65 9.55 -16.80
CA ASN A 399 12.34 8.92 -16.95
C ASN A 399 11.91 8.03 -15.76
N VAL A 400 12.69 7.94 -14.68
CA VAL A 400 12.35 7.08 -13.52
C VAL A 400 11.13 7.59 -12.75
N THR A 401 10.35 6.66 -12.19
CA THR A 401 9.32 6.96 -11.18
C THR A 401 9.86 6.65 -9.78
N VAL A 402 9.60 7.51 -8.80
CA VAL A 402 9.78 7.20 -7.38
C VAL A 402 8.44 6.73 -6.80
N ALA A 403 8.31 5.44 -6.54
CA ALA A 403 7.09 4.78 -6.06
C ALA A 403 7.16 4.55 -4.54
N THR A 404 6.69 5.52 -3.77
CA THR A 404 7.04 5.73 -2.36
C THR A 404 5.83 5.67 -1.41
N PHE A 405 6.06 5.97 -0.13
CA PHE A 405 5.03 6.18 0.89
C PHE A 405 4.95 7.66 1.27
N ALA A 406 3.79 8.14 1.70
CA ALA A 406 3.61 9.50 2.18
C ALA A 406 4.01 9.65 3.67
N ASP A 407 3.83 8.58 4.44
CA ASP A 407 4.04 8.56 5.89
C ASP A 407 4.91 7.39 6.38
N ASN A 408 4.70 6.16 5.89
CA ASN A 408 5.33 4.97 6.45
C ASN A 408 6.88 5.01 6.37
N ALA A 409 7.52 4.89 7.53
CA ALA A 409 8.94 5.14 7.79
C ALA A 409 9.39 4.54 9.13
N LEU A 410 10.65 4.78 9.53
CA LEU A 410 11.25 4.44 10.83
C LEU A 410 11.34 2.94 11.18
N TYR A 411 10.71 2.05 10.40
CA TYR A 411 10.70 0.60 10.64
C TYR A 411 12.01 -0.13 10.27
N LYS A 412 12.99 0.59 9.70
CA LYS A 412 14.32 0.10 9.29
C LYS A 412 15.34 1.24 9.38
N ALA A 413 16.63 0.93 9.47
CA ALA A 413 17.68 1.95 9.42
C ALA A 413 17.68 2.68 8.06
N GLU A 414 17.55 1.95 6.95
CA GLU A 414 17.34 2.55 5.62
C GLU A 414 15.96 3.20 5.42
N ALA A 415 15.08 3.23 6.42
CA ALA A 415 13.78 3.94 6.37
C ALA A 415 13.71 5.13 7.35
N TYR A 416 14.85 5.54 7.93
CA TYR A 416 14.90 6.49 9.04
C TYR A 416 14.94 7.97 8.58
N GLU A 417 15.57 8.29 7.44
CA GLU A 417 15.63 9.66 6.90
C GLU A 417 14.45 10.01 5.97
N ALA A 418 13.31 9.34 6.15
CA ALA A 418 12.09 9.56 5.38
C ALA A 418 11.40 10.89 5.74
N ASN A 419 11.23 11.77 4.74
CA ASN A 419 10.66 13.11 4.91
C ASN A 419 9.19 13.15 4.44
N LEU A 420 8.29 13.68 5.26
CA LEU A 420 6.85 13.83 4.94
C LEU A 420 6.62 14.76 3.72
N ARG A 421 7.58 15.62 3.40
CA ARG A 421 7.57 16.50 2.21
C ARG A 421 8.28 15.89 0.99
N ALA A 422 8.75 14.64 1.06
CA ALA A 422 9.51 14.01 -0.03
C ALA A 422 8.82 14.08 -1.40
N GLY A 423 7.50 13.83 -1.45
CA GLY A 423 6.71 13.94 -2.68
C GLY A 423 6.73 15.33 -3.31
N LYS A 424 6.62 16.38 -2.47
CA LYS A 424 6.77 17.78 -2.91
C LYS A 424 8.17 18.03 -3.46
N ILE A 425 9.21 17.68 -2.70
CA ILE A 425 10.62 17.93 -3.06
C ILE A 425 10.97 17.27 -4.41
N LEU A 426 10.56 16.01 -4.59
CA LEU A 426 10.74 15.27 -5.84
C LEU A 426 9.99 15.94 -7.01
N ASN A 427 8.72 16.30 -6.82
CA ASN A 427 7.91 16.99 -7.83
C ASN A 427 8.49 18.35 -8.23
N ASP A 428 8.92 19.16 -7.26
CA ASP A 428 9.46 20.51 -7.51
C ASP A 428 10.77 20.46 -8.32
N HIS A 429 11.55 19.38 -8.18
CA HIS A 429 12.71 19.09 -9.01
C HIS A 429 12.37 18.38 -10.34
N GLY A 430 11.11 18.00 -10.58
CA GLY A 430 10.64 17.34 -11.80
C GLY A 430 10.84 15.82 -11.84
N VAL A 431 11.07 15.16 -10.70
CA VAL A 431 11.05 13.70 -10.59
C VAL A 431 9.60 13.23 -10.44
N ARG A 432 9.20 12.20 -11.20
CA ARG A 432 7.82 11.67 -11.15
C ARG A 432 7.61 10.85 -9.89
N VAL A 433 6.57 11.17 -9.12
CA VAL A 433 6.22 10.49 -7.86
C VAL A 433 4.93 9.68 -8.04
N ALA A 434 4.96 8.44 -7.59
CA ALA A 434 3.76 7.64 -7.35
C ALA A 434 3.69 7.26 -5.87
N TYR A 435 2.48 7.16 -5.33
CA TYR A 435 2.25 6.45 -4.06
C TYR A 435 1.75 5.04 -4.34
N LYS A 436 2.12 4.10 -3.48
CA LYS A 436 1.79 2.67 -3.61
C LYS A 436 1.43 2.08 -2.25
N SER A 437 0.77 0.93 -2.24
CA SER A 437 0.29 0.33 -0.99
C SER A 437 1.34 -0.48 -0.24
N ASP A 438 2.18 -1.24 -0.96
CA ASP A 438 3.03 -2.30 -0.39
C ASP A 438 2.22 -3.41 0.30
N HIS A 439 1.10 -3.84 -0.29
CA HIS A 439 0.07 -4.65 0.36
C HIS A 439 0.57 -5.84 1.22
N THR A 440 0.80 -5.62 2.52
CA THR A 440 1.30 -6.64 3.47
C THR A 440 0.46 -6.79 4.74
N GLY A 441 -0.58 -5.99 4.94
CA GLY A 441 -1.39 -6.01 6.16
C GLY A 441 -2.10 -4.68 6.40
N GLU A 442 -2.65 -4.50 7.60
CA GLU A 442 -3.38 -3.29 7.99
C GLU A 442 -2.53 -2.01 7.89
N GLU A 443 -1.25 -2.09 8.24
CA GLU A 443 -0.32 -0.95 8.15
C GLU A 443 -0.06 -0.51 6.69
N ASN A 444 -0.14 -1.44 5.73
CA ASN A 444 0.17 -1.19 4.32
C ASN A 444 -1.05 -1.56 3.45
N TYR A 445 -2.22 -1.04 3.79
CA TYR A 445 -3.47 -1.57 3.25
C TYR A 445 -3.95 -0.84 1.98
N ALA A 446 -3.89 -1.53 0.82
CA ALA A 446 -4.17 -0.92 -0.48
C ALA A 446 -5.56 -0.28 -0.64
N LYS A 447 -6.56 -0.68 0.16
CA LYS A 447 -7.87 -0.02 0.20
C LYS A 447 -7.76 1.49 0.45
N TYR A 448 -6.74 1.95 1.18
CA TYR A 448 -6.55 3.35 1.53
C TYR A 448 -5.43 4.05 0.73
N LEU A 449 -5.14 3.57 -0.49
CA LEU A 449 -4.11 4.16 -1.38
C LEU A 449 -4.29 5.67 -1.61
N LEU A 450 -5.54 6.14 -1.74
CA LEU A 450 -5.86 7.56 -1.89
C LEU A 450 -5.47 8.42 -0.68
N ASP A 451 -5.42 7.84 0.52
CA ASP A 451 -5.03 8.60 1.72
C ASP A 451 -3.54 8.99 1.67
N GLN A 452 -2.69 8.19 1.03
CA GLN A 452 -1.29 8.55 0.78
C GLN A 452 -1.19 9.83 -0.07
N ALA A 453 -2.04 9.96 -1.10
CA ALA A 453 -2.14 11.19 -1.89
C ALA A 453 -2.69 12.37 -1.05
N SER A 454 -3.68 12.13 -0.17
CA SER A 454 -4.19 13.15 0.76
C SER A 454 -3.13 13.64 1.75
N ILE A 455 -2.33 12.73 2.34
CA ILE A 455 -1.21 13.07 3.23
C ILE A 455 -0.15 13.88 2.46
N ALA A 456 0.24 13.44 1.27
CA ALA A 456 1.21 14.13 0.42
C ALA A 456 0.75 15.55 0.03
N HIS A 457 -0.55 15.72 -0.25
CA HIS A 457 -1.15 17.03 -0.50
C HIS A 457 -1.09 17.91 0.75
N SER A 458 -1.48 17.37 1.92
CA SER A 458 -1.34 18.04 3.23
C SER A 458 0.10 18.56 3.45
N PHE A 459 1.13 17.80 3.04
CA PHE A 459 2.54 18.22 3.17
C PHE A 459 3.10 19.03 1.98
N GLY A 460 2.27 19.41 1.00
CA GLY A 460 2.55 20.46 0.01
C GLY A 460 2.73 20.01 -1.45
N LEU A 461 2.38 18.77 -1.79
CA LEU A 461 2.26 18.33 -3.19
C LEU A 461 0.97 18.95 -3.80
N PRO A 462 0.99 19.60 -4.98
CA PRO A 462 -0.22 20.18 -5.57
C PRO A 462 -1.36 19.16 -5.81
N ALA A 463 -2.62 19.58 -5.76
CA ALA A 463 -3.78 18.68 -5.77
C ALA A 463 -3.80 17.74 -6.99
N ASP A 464 -3.67 18.26 -8.21
CA ASP A 464 -3.58 17.44 -9.43
C ASP A 464 -2.39 16.46 -9.37
N LYS A 465 -1.27 16.87 -8.76
CA LYS A 465 -0.07 16.02 -8.62
C LYS A 465 -0.27 14.91 -7.59
N ALA A 466 -1.03 15.16 -6.53
CA ALA A 466 -1.47 14.13 -5.60
C ALA A 466 -2.39 13.11 -6.31
N LEU A 467 -3.38 13.56 -7.08
CA LEU A 467 -4.28 12.66 -7.82
C LEU A 467 -3.54 11.87 -8.93
N GLN A 468 -2.68 12.53 -9.71
CA GLN A 468 -1.79 11.91 -10.72
C GLN A 468 -0.93 10.80 -10.10
N SER A 469 -0.43 10.98 -8.87
CA SER A 469 0.48 10.03 -8.20
C SER A 469 -0.16 8.68 -7.81
N VAL A 470 -1.48 8.56 -7.87
CA VAL A 470 -2.23 7.30 -7.64
C VAL A 470 -3.07 6.86 -8.84
N THR A 471 -2.92 7.54 -9.99
CA THR A 471 -3.68 7.24 -11.23
C THR A 471 -2.76 7.18 -12.46
N SER A 472 -2.49 8.32 -13.10
CA SER A 472 -1.77 8.40 -14.38
C SER A 472 -0.27 8.16 -14.27
N VAL A 473 0.40 8.59 -13.20
CA VAL A 473 1.84 8.36 -13.00
C VAL A 473 2.17 6.87 -12.78
N PRO A 474 1.48 6.12 -11.90
CA PRO A 474 1.67 4.68 -11.82
C PRO A 474 1.29 3.96 -13.12
N ALA A 475 0.22 4.36 -13.83
CA ALA A 475 -0.11 3.80 -15.14
C ALA A 475 1.00 4.01 -16.19
N GLN A 476 1.54 5.23 -16.30
CA GLN A 476 2.71 5.54 -17.13
C GLN A 476 3.94 4.73 -16.71
N SER A 477 4.16 4.56 -15.41
CA SER A 477 5.27 3.75 -14.90
C SER A 477 5.12 2.29 -15.31
N MET A 478 3.91 1.75 -15.26
CA MET A 478 3.58 0.40 -15.73
C MET A 478 3.50 0.26 -17.26
N GLN A 479 3.61 1.36 -18.03
CA GLN A 479 3.38 1.39 -19.49
C GLN A 479 1.97 0.90 -19.90
N GLN A 480 0.97 1.13 -19.05
CA GLN A 480 -0.45 0.81 -19.29
C GLN A 480 -1.31 2.10 -19.37
N ASP A 481 -0.67 3.26 -19.53
CA ASP A 481 -1.26 4.59 -19.72
C ASP A 481 -1.99 4.79 -21.06
N TYR A 482 -2.04 3.75 -21.89
CA TYR A 482 -2.90 3.65 -23.07
C TYR A 482 -4.26 2.98 -22.77
N ARG A 483 -4.51 2.57 -21.51
CA ARG A 483 -5.73 1.88 -21.06
C ARG A 483 -6.28 2.34 -19.71
N ILE A 484 -5.41 2.60 -18.73
CA ILE A 484 -5.79 2.91 -17.34
C ILE A 484 -5.15 4.20 -16.83
N GLY A 485 -5.62 4.71 -15.69
CA GLY A 485 -5.09 5.92 -15.04
C GLY A 485 -5.62 7.24 -15.61
N TYR A 486 -6.52 7.20 -16.59
CA TYR A 486 -7.21 8.35 -17.17
C TYR A 486 -8.67 7.99 -17.52
N VAL A 487 -9.56 8.98 -17.55
CA VAL A 487 -10.93 8.84 -18.07
C VAL A 487 -10.95 9.51 -19.44
N ARG A 488 -10.82 8.72 -20.51
CA ARG A 488 -10.63 9.21 -21.91
C ARG A 488 -11.27 8.26 -22.93
N PRO A 489 -11.77 8.74 -24.09
CA PRO A 489 -12.30 7.87 -25.13
C PRO A 489 -11.29 6.80 -25.59
N GLY A 490 -11.72 5.53 -25.68
CA GLY A 490 -10.90 4.36 -26.00
C GLY A 490 -10.22 3.70 -24.79
N TYR A 491 -10.26 4.30 -23.60
CA TYR A 491 -9.67 3.74 -22.37
C TYR A 491 -10.63 2.75 -21.70
N ASP A 492 -10.09 1.89 -20.82
CA ASP A 492 -10.89 0.99 -20.01
C ASP A 492 -11.86 1.81 -19.14
N ALA A 493 -13.10 1.35 -19.00
CA ALA A 493 -14.09 1.97 -18.12
C ALA A 493 -13.83 1.63 -16.63
N ASP A 494 -12.67 2.06 -16.15
CA ASP A 494 -12.21 2.03 -14.76
C ASP A 494 -12.44 3.42 -14.14
N ILE A 495 -13.52 3.57 -13.37
CA ILE A 495 -14.02 4.88 -12.90
C ILE A 495 -14.44 4.78 -11.43
N VAL A 496 -14.12 5.78 -10.62
CA VAL A 496 -14.56 5.85 -9.22
C VAL A 496 -15.38 7.12 -8.98
N ILE A 497 -16.53 6.98 -8.33
CA ILE A 497 -17.38 8.09 -7.87
C ILE A 497 -17.16 8.26 -6.37
N TRP A 498 -16.85 9.47 -5.92
CA TRP A 498 -16.50 9.77 -4.51
C TRP A 498 -17.60 10.50 -3.76
N ASP A 499 -17.71 10.26 -2.46
CA ASP A 499 -18.72 10.91 -1.61
C ASP A 499 -18.40 12.40 -1.31
N SER A 500 -17.12 12.74 -1.38
CA SER A 500 -16.47 14.03 -1.10
C SER A 500 -15.24 14.18 -2.01
N HIS A 501 -14.59 15.35 -2.05
CA HIS A 501 -13.39 15.55 -2.87
C HIS A 501 -12.30 14.51 -2.52
N PRO A 502 -11.63 13.85 -3.48
CA PRO A 502 -10.88 12.62 -3.19
C PRO A 502 -9.73 12.80 -2.19
N LEU A 503 -9.11 13.98 -2.13
CA LEU A 503 -8.05 14.28 -1.17
C LEU A 503 -8.55 14.59 0.27
N GLN A 504 -9.86 14.60 0.53
CA GLN A 504 -10.43 14.83 1.86
C GLN A 504 -10.19 13.64 2.81
N VAL A 505 -9.96 13.93 4.09
CA VAL A 505 -9.80 12.88 5.12
C VAL A 505 -11.08 12.09 5.25
N GLY A 506 -11.03 10.83 4.79
CA GLY A 506 -12.18 9.93 4.75
C GLY A 506 -13.03 10.00 3.49
N ALA A 507 -12.53 10.53 2.38
CA ALA A 507 -13.15 10.32 1.06
C ALA A 507 -13.41 8.82 0.83
N THR A 508 -14.67 8.47 0.56
CA THR A 508 -15.11 7.08 0.40
C THR A 508 -15.71 6.90 -0.99
N ALA A 509 -15.41 5.79 -1.65
CA ALA A 509 -16.01 5.45 -2.93
C ALA A 509 -17.51 5.12 -2.74
N VAL A 510 -18.36 5.74 -3.54
CA VAL A 510 -19.81 5.49 -3.61
C VAL A 510 -20.12 4.36 -4.59
N GLU A 511 -19.36 4.31 -5.69
CA GLU A 511 -19.40 3.26 -6.71
C GLU A 511 -18.01 3.16 -7.37
N VAL A 512 -17.65 1.94 -7.79
CA VAL A 512 -16.39 1.64 -8.48
C VAL A 512 -16.73 0.79 -9.71
N PHE A 513 -16.40 1.31 -10.89
CA PHE A 513 -16.46 0.58 -12.15
C PHE A 513 -15.09 0.00 -12.47
N ILE A 514 -15.04 -1.27 -12.88
CA ILE A 514 -13.85 -1.92 -13.45
C ILE A 514 -14.28 -2.66 -14.71
N ASP A 515 -13.59 -2.44 -15.83
CA ASP A 515 -14.02 -2.93 -17.16
C ASP A 515 -15.50 -2.58 -17.46
N GLY A 516 -15.97 -1.42 -16.97
CA GLY A 516 -17.37 -0.94 -17.07
C GLY A 516 -18.38 -1.60 -16.14
N ARG A 517 -17.97 -2.53 -15.27
CA ARG A 517 -18.84 -3.24 -14.31
C ARG A 517 -18.81 -2.58 -12.94
N ALA A 518 -20.01 -2.22 -12.44
CA ALA A 518 -20.24 -1.77 -11.07
C ALA A 518 -19.85 -2.85 -10.03
N LEU A 519 -19.30 -2.43 -8.89
CA LEU A 519 -18.74 -3.32 -7.85
C LEU A 519 -19.42 -3.15 -6.48
N LEU A 520 -20.06 -2.01 -6.23
CA LEU A 520 -20.75 -1.69 -4.97
C LEU A 520 -22.26 -1.71 -5.20
N GLN A 521 -22.93 -2.76 -4.73
CA GLN A 521 -24.34 -2.98 -5.09
C GLN A 521 -25.29 -2.16 -4.20
N LYS A 522 -26.52 -1.96 -4.70
CA LYS A 522 -27.60 -1.26 -4.00
C LYS A 522 -28.06 -2.03 -2.75
N GLY A 523 -27.30 -1.85 -1.67
CA GLY A 523 -27.37 -2.62 -0.43
C GLY A 523 -26.12 -2.42 0.45
N ASP A 524 -24.97 -2.13 -0.16
CA ASP A 524 -23.68 -1.83 0.50
C ASP A 524 -23.68 -0.39 1.10
N ILE A 525 -24.69 -0.08 1.92
CA ILE A 525 -24.93 1.16 2.71
C ILE A 525 -25.18 2.47 1.91
N ALA A 526 -26.41 2.99 2.05
CA ALA A 526 -26.79 4.40 1.87
C ALA A 526 -26.41 5.15 0.56
N VAL A 527 -27.04 4.73 -0.55
CA VAL A 527 -27.21 5.56 -1.78
C VAL A 527 -27.93 6.90 -1.50
N GLU A 528 -28.54 7.06 -0.32
CA GLU A 528 -29.11 8.31 0.19
C GLU A 528 -28.06 9.45 0.31
N SER A 529 -26.76 9.11 0.35
CA SER A 529 -25.63 10.06 0.31
C SER A 529 -25.44 10.78 -1.05
N LEU A 530 -26.20 10.42 -2.09
CA LEU A 530 -26.19 11.15 -3.36
C LEU A 530 -26.73 12.58 -3.23
N ALA A 531 -27.65 12.84 -2.29
CA ALA A 531 -28.36 14.12 -2.18
C ALA A 531 -27.79 15.10 -1.13
N SER A 532 -26.80 14.71 -0.31
CA SER A 532 -26.29 15.54 0.79
C SER A 532 -25.17 16.49 0.33
N SER A 533 -25.54 17.65 -0.21
CA SER A 533 -24.62 18.73 -0.62
C SER A 533 -24.03 19.48 0.58
N PHE A 534 -23.00 18.90 1.21
CA PHE A 534 -22.06 19.65 2.04
C PHE A 534 -20.92 20.18 1.15
N ASP A 535 -21.09 21.39 0.61
CA ASP A 535 -20.16 21.99 -0.37
C ASP A 535 -18.70 22.04 0.14
N ASP A 536 -18.52 22.28 1.44
CA ASP A 536 -17.23 22.31 2.14
C ASP A 536 -16.54 20.93 2.26
N LEU A 537 -17.21 19.84 1.87
CA LEU A 537 -16.60 18.51 1.62
C LEU A 537 -16.34 18.24 0.13
N GLN A 538 -16.88 19.05 -0.78
CA GLN A 538 -16.63 18.94 -2.23
C GLN A 538 -15.51 19.87 -2.72
N ARG A 539 -15.00 20.77 -1.88
CA ARG A 539 -13.76 21.53 -2.17
C ARG A 539 -12.51 20.69 -1.96
N VAL A 540 -11.43 21.08 -2.64
CA VAL A 540 -10.06 20.67 -2.30
C VAL A 540 -9.77 21.07 -0.84
N PRO A 541 -9.20 20.18 0.00
CA PRO A 541 -8.71 20.57 1.33
C PRO A 541 -7.46 21.45 1.19
N GLU A 542 -7.22 22.34 2.15
CA GLU A 542 -6.03 23.20 2.12
C GLU A 542 -4.74 22.43 2.48
N MET A 543 -3.61 22.86 1.91
CA MET A 543 -2.29 22.35 2.28
C MET A 543 -1.84 22.95 3.62
N ARG A 544 -1.11 22.20 4.45
CA ARG A 544 -0.65 22.67 5.77
C ARG A 544 0.21 23.94 5.64
N PRO A 545 -0.10 25.03 6.36
CA PRO A 545 0.72 26.24 6.37
C PRO A 545 2.18 25.95 6.74
N VAL A 546 3.12 26.51 5.98
CA VAL A 546 4.56 26.34 6.21
C VAL A 546 5.14 27.68 6.68
N VAL A 547 5.84 27.66 7.82
CA VAL A 547 6.55 28.81 8.36
C VAL A 547 8.06 28.58 8.19
N ASP A 548 8.74 29.58 7.67
CA ASP A 548 10.19 29.55 7.48
C ASP A 548 10.95 29.44 8.83
N VAL A 549 12.08 28.73 8.84
CA VAL A 549 12.87 28.46 10.07
C VAL A 549 13.39 29.77 10.69
N ASP A 550 13.80 30.72 9.85
CA ASP A 550 14.31 32.02 10.27
C ASP A 550 13.16 32.90 10.80
N GLN A 551 11.93 32.74 10.30
CA GLN A 551 10.71 33.32 10.87
C GLN A 551 10.33 32.67 12.21
N ARG A 552 10.32 31.32 12.30
CA ARG A 552 10.04 30.56 13.54
C ARG A 552 10.93 31.03 14.69
N ILE A 553 12.24 31.08 14.48
CA ILE A 553 13.21 31.53 15.51
C ILE A 553 12.95 32.97 15.97
N LYS A 554 12.60 33.87 15.04
CA LYS A 554 12.30 35.30 15.35
C LYS A 554 11.00 35.51 16.11
N VAL A 555 10.08 34.55 16.09
CA VAL A 555 8.77 34.66 16.76
C VAL A 555 8.73 33.86 18.07
N CYS A 556 9.17 32.60 18.08
CA CYS A 556 9.14 31.73 19.27
C CYS A 556 10.03 32.23 20.44
N SER A 557 10.88 33.23 20.21
CA SER A 557 11.77 33.85 21.20
C SER A 557 11.23 35.16 21.81
N LYS A 558 9.97 35.53 21.53
CA LYS A 558 9.36 36.78 22.00
C LYS A 558 8.65 36.61 23.35
N PRO A 559 8.81 37.56 24.30
CA PRO A 559 8.21 37.44 25.63
C PRO A 559 6.70 37.67 25.65
N ARG A 560 6.11 38.23 24.59
CA ARG A 560 4.67 38.50 24.50
C ARG A 560 4.14 38.21 23.10
N LEU A 561 3.40 37.10 22.98
CA LEU A 561 2.75 36.65 21.76
C LEU A 561 1.24 36.84 21.85
N VAL A 562 0.62 37.27 20.75
CA VAL A 562 -0.84 37.38 20.61
C VAL A 562 -1.23 36.66 19.33
N PHE A 563 -1.97 35.56 19.44
CA PHE A 563 -2.52 34.85 18.30
C PHE A 563 -3.95 35.30 18.04
N THR A 564 -4.26 35.64 16.79
CA THR A 564 -5.59 36.10 16.35
C THR A 564 -6.09 35.29 15.16
N GLY A 565 -7.36 35.42 14.77
CA GLY A 565 -7.95 34.59 13.70
C GLY A 565 -8.36 33.19 14.15
N ILE A 566 -8.55 32.97 15.46
CA ILE A 566 -9.02 31.70 16.04
C ILE A 566 -10.51 31.53 15.69
N GLN A 567 -10.81 30.49 14.90
CA GLN A 567 -12.15 30.15 14.41
C GLN A 567 -12.84 29.09 15.29
N LYS A 568 -12.08 28.25 16.00
CA LYS A 568 -12.63 27.15 16.81
C LYS A 568 -11.82 26.85 18.06
N VAL A 569 -12.51 26.62 19.16
CA VAL A 569 -11.95 26.15 20.44
C VAL A 569 -12.62 24.84 20.80
N LEU A 570 -11.86 23.75 20.81
CA LEU A 570 -12.34 22.38 21.03
C LEU A 570 -11.96 21.85 22.44
N ILE A 571 -11.79 22.77 23.39
CA ILE A 571 -11.51 22.50 24.81
C ILE A 571 -12.60 23.10 25.70
N ASP A 572 -12.85 22.50 26.85
CA ASP A 572 -13.72 23.07 27.90
C ASP A 572 -12.94 24.12 28.72
N TYR A 573 -12.90 25.35 28.22
CA TYR A 573 -12.25 26.49 28.86
C TYR A 573 -13.26 27.31 29.67
N GLN A 574 -13.03 27.47 30.98
CA GLN A 574 -13.93 28.21 31.86
C GLN A 574 -14.06 29.68 31.44
N HIS A 575 -15.29 30.19 31.48
CA HIS A 575 -15.64 31.57 31.13
C HIS A 575 -15.27 32.01 29.70
N LEU A 576 -15.04 31.06 28.79
CA LEU A 576 -14.99 31.37 27.36
C LEU A 576 -16.38 31.83 26.90
N ASP A 577 -16.46 33.00 26.31
CA ASP A 577 -17.69 33.50 25.68
C ASP A 577 -17.74 32.99 24.24
N GLU A 578 -18.52 31.93 23.99
CA GLU A 578 -18.63 31.27 22.68
C GLU A 578 -19.16 32.19 21.56
N VAL A 579 -19.70 33.37 21.92
CA VAL A 579 -20.25 34.37 21.00
C VAL A 579 -19.27 35.52 20.73
N ALA A 580 -18.03 35.45 21.23
CA ALA A 580 -17.03 36.49 21.07
C ALA A 580 -16.49 36.60 19.63
N GLU A 581 -16.86 37.67 18.93
CA GLU A 581 -16.10 38.17 17.79
C GLU A 581 -14.67 38.54 18.22
N ASP A 582 -13.67 38.25 17.37
CA ASP A 582 -12.23 38.40 17.64
C ASP A 582 -11.71 37.64 18.89
N LEU A 583 -11.80 36.31 18.90
CA LEU A 583 -11.07 35.46 19.85
C LEU A 583 -9.55 35.55 19.66
N VAL A 584 -8.81 35.66 20.78
CA VAL A 584 -7.35 35.69 20.82
C VAL A 584 -6.78 34.79 21.93
N LEU A 585 -5.58 34.25 21.69
CA LEU A 585 -4.75 33.60 22.71
C LEU A 585 -3.54 34.51 22.98
N VAL A 586 -3.34 34.91 24.24
CA VAL A 586 -2.20 35.73 24.68
C VAL A 586 -1.26 34.88 25.51
N LEU A 587 0.02 34.88 25.13
CA LEU A 587 1.11 34.27 25.89
C LEU A 587 2.06 35.37 26.38
N GLU A 588 2.38 35.38 27.67
CA GLU A 588 3.30 36.32 28.34
C GLU A 588 4.31 35.53 29.17
N ASP A 589 5.61 35.84 29.02
CA ASP A 589 6.73 35.13 29.64
C ASP A 589 6.62 33.60 29.51
N ASN A 590 6.37 33.16 28.27
CA ASN A 590 6.11 31.77 27.86
C ASN A 590 4.88 31.10 28.52
N LYS A 591 3.95 31.83 29.14
CA LYS A 591 2.74 31.27 29.75
C LYS A 591 1.44 31.84 29.17
N VAL A 592 0.39 31.02 29.09
CA VAL A 592 -0.97 31.50 28.75
C VAL A 592 -1.44 32.50 29.79
N SER A 593 -1.61 33.77 29.39
CA SER A 593 -2.15 34.83 30.26
C SER A 593 -3.63 35.11 30.01
N CYS A 594 -4.14 34.87 28.79
CA CYS A 594 -5.55 35.01 28.47
C CYS A 594 -5.96 34.22 27.22
N LEU A 595 -7.17 33.64 27.22
CA LEU A 595 -7.88 33.17 26.05
C LEU A 595 -9.30 33.76 26.09
N GLY A 596 -9.74 34.43 25.02
CA GLY A 596 -11.04 35.08 24.95
C GLY A 596 -11.06 36.27 23.99
N ALA A 597 -12.07 37.14 24.09
CA ALA A 597 -12.22 38.30 23.20
C ALA A 597 -11.02 39.27 23.27
N LYS A 598 -10.56 39.79 22.13
CA LYS A 598 -9.38 40.68 22.00
C LYS A 598 -9.42 41.87 22.96
N GLN A 599 -10.59 42.49 23.13
CA GLN A 599 -10.81 43.64 24.00
C GLN A 599 -10.72 43.30 25.51
N THR A 600 -10.98 42.04 25.87
CA THR A 600 -10.88 41.57 27.26
C THR A 600 -9.44 41.26 27.63
N CYS A 601 -8.73 40.54 26.74
CA CYS A 601 -7.36 40.07 26.95
C CYS A 601 -6.29 41.15 26.76
N ILE A 602 -6.47 42.11 25.84
CA ILE A 602 -5.46 43.13 25.52
C ILE A 602 -5.90 44.49 26.03
N ARG A 603 -5.17 45.01 27.04
CA ARG A 603 -5.45 46.30 27.68
C ARG A 603 -4.15 47.11 27.82
N GLY A 604 -4.11 48.32 27.26
CA GLY A 604 -2.96 49.23 27.34
C GLY A 604 -2.27 49.49 26.00
N GLU A 605 -1.06 50.07 26.04
CA GLU A 605 -0.24 50.34 24.86
C GLU A 605 0.62 49.12 24.47
N ASN A 606 0.84 48.94 23.16
CA ASN A 606 1.36 47.70 22.57
C ASN A 606 2.90 47.62 22.47
N GLU A 607 3.64 48.14 23.46
CA GLU A 607 5.11 47.95 23.45
C GLU A 607 5.47 46.46 23.66
N GLY A 608 6.32 45.93 22.78
CA GLY A 608 6.83 44.54 22.85
C GLY A 608 5.91 43.43 22.35
N VAL A 609 4.65 43.72 22.01
CA VAL A 609 3.68 42.71 21.51
C VAL A 609 4.08 42.22 20.11
N THR A 610 4.11 40.90 19.92
CA THR A 610 4.19 40.26 18.59
C THR A 610 2.84 39.61 18.27
N GLU A 611 2.05 40.23 17.39
CA GLU A 611 0.77 39.68 16.93
C GLU A 611 0.99 38.73 15.73
N ILE A 612 0.30 37.58 15.77
CA ILE A 612 0.36 36.49 14.80
C ILE A 612 -1.08 36.21 14.35
N ALA A 613 -1.42 36.68 13.15
CA ALA A 613 -2.71 36.38 12.55
C ALA A 613 -2.68 34.96 11.94
N LEU A 614 -3.56 34.09 12.42
CA LEU A 614 -3.82 32.78 11.84
C LEU A 614 -4.83 32.92 10.70
N ASN A 615 -4.71 32.06 9.69
CA ASN A 615 -5.66 32.03 8.57
C ASN A 615 -6.97 31.34 8.97
N ASN A 616 -6.86 30.27 9.77
CA ASN A 616 -7.98 29.45 10.21
C ASN A 616 -7.63 28.76 11.54
N GLY A 617 -7.59 29.52 12.63
CA GLY A 617 -7.03 29.04 13.90
C GLY A 617 -7.92 28.03 14.65
N TYR A 618 -7.35 26.90 15.07
CA TYR A 618 -8.01 25.91 15.93
C TYR A 618 -7.25 25.75 17.26
N ILE A 619 -7.98 25.61 18.38
CA ILE A 619 -7.42 25.16 19.67
C ILE A 619 -7.96 23.77 20.00
N THR A 620 -7.09 22.83 20.35
CA THR A 620 -7.42 21.47 20.82
C THR A 620 -6.75 21.18 22.16
N PRO A 621 -7.14 20.11 22.88
CA PRO A 621 -6.25 19.46 23.83
C PRO A 621 -4.95 19.02 23.13
N GLY A 622 -3.91 18.74 23.91
CA GLY A 622 -2.81 17.90 23.47
C GLY A 622 -3.29 16.49 23.18
N LEU A 623 -2.84 15.92 22.05
CA LEU A 623 -3.19 14.55 21.67
C LEU A 623 -2.27 13.54 22.38
N ILE A 624 -2.76 12.31 22.54
CA ILE A 624 -2.09 11.27 23.33
C ILE A 624 -1.80 10.04 22.45
N ALA A 625 -0.51 9.76 22.23
CA ALA A 625 -0.07 8.48 21.68
C ALA A 625 -0.19 7.37 22.75
N PHE A 626 -0.57 6.16 22.36
CA PHE A 626 -0.83 5.06 23.30
C PHE A 626 -0.47 3.72 22.68
N GLY A 627 0.23 2.87 23.43
CA GLY A 627 0.46 1.47 23.06
C GLY A 627 1.44 1.25 21.91
N ASN A 628 2.24 2.27 21.60
CA ASN A 628 3.29 2.31 20.58
C ASN A 628 4.67 2.46 21.24
N ASP A 629 5.76 2.15 20.54
CA ASP A 629 7.13 2.05 21.09
C ASP A 629 7.83 3.40 21.37
N LEU A 630 7.14 4.53 21.29
CA LEU A 630 7.74 5.87 21.38
C LEU A 630 8.49 6.09 22.69
N GLY A 631 9.82 6.20 22.57
CA GLY A 631 10.74 6.34 23.70
C GLY A 631 11.18 5.01 24.33
N ILE A 632 10.85 3.87 23.73
CA ILE A 632 11.34 2.54 24.12
C ILE A 632 12.15 1.88 22.98
N GLN A 633 11.77 2.08 21.72
CA GLN A 633 12.58 1.67 20.56
C GLN A 633 12.52 2.72 19.44
N ALA A 634 13.68 3.13 18.90
CA ALA A 634 13.74 4.17 17.85
C ALA A 634 13.59 3.64 16.41
N ILE A 635 13.94 2.36 16.16
CA ILE A 635 13.85 1.71 14.85
C ILE A 635 13.40 0.25 15.05
N SER A 636 12.17 -0.09 14.64
CA SER A 636 11.54 -1.36 15.05
C SER A 636 12.24 -2.63 14.56
N SER A 637 12.91 -2.63 13.39
CA SER A 637 13.69 -3.80 12.94
C SER A 637 15.13 -3.86 13.46
N GLU A 638 15.57 -2.93 14.31
CA GLU A 638 16.93 -2.85 14.82
C GLU A 638 16.92 -2.87 16.35
N GLU A 639 17.02 -4.07 16.92
CA GLU A 639 17.01 -4.35 18.38
C GLU A 639 17.99 -3.45 19.16
N SER A 640 19.13 -3.10 18.54
CA SER A 640 20.15 -2.22 19.12
C SER A 640 19.71 -0.76 19.34
N THR A 641 18.46 -0.41 18.96
CA THR A 641 17.86 0.92 19.12
C THR A 641 16.72 0.95 20.16
N GLY A 642 16.51 -0.13 20.92
CA GLY A 642 15.54 -0.18 22.02
C GLY A 642 16.08 -0.80 23.30
N ASP A 643 15.21 -0.91 24.32
CA ASP A 643 15.59 -1.47 25.63
C ASP A 643 15.68 -3.01 25.64
N GLY A 644 15.05 -3.67 24.68
CA GLY A 644 15.18 -5.10 24.40
C GLY A 644 13.81 -5.78 24.29
N SER A 645 13.70 -6.99 24.83
CA SER A 645 12.43 -7.70 24.99
C SER A 645 12.42 -8.50 26.29
N GLY A 646 11.28 -8.53 26.98
CA GLY A 646 11.08 -9.41 28.14
C GLY A 646 11.36 -10.89 27.81
N GLY A 647 12.13 -11.58 28.65
CA GLY A 647 12.56 -12.95 28.40
C GLY A 647 11.43 -13.98 28.59
N THR A 648 11.21 -14.85 27.60
CA THR A 648 10.10 -15.83 27.54
C THR A 648 10.30 -17.07 28.43
N ALA A 649 10.76 -16.89 29.66
CA ALA A 649 11.06 -17.97 30.60
C ALA A 649 10.87 -17.51 32.05
N GLY A 650 9.62 -17.41 32.49
CA GLY A 650 9.23 -16.83 33.78
C GLY A 650 8.22 -17.67 34.56
N ASP A 651 8.33 -17.65 35.88
CA ASP A 651 7.19 -17.92 36.74
C ASP A 651 6.27 -16.69 36.64
N LEU A 652 5.24 -16.77 35.79
CA LEU A 652 4.36 -15.63 35.50
C LEU A 652 3.56 -15.14 36.72
N LEU A 653 3.47 -15.95 37.80
CA LEU A 653 2.87 -15.52 39.07
C LEU A 653 3.89 -14.77 39.97
N ASN A 654 5.19 -14.85 39.64
CA ASN A 654 6.26 -14.12 40.30
C ASN A 654 6.46 -12.74 39.66
N GLU A 655 5.67 -11.76 40.11
CA GLU A 655 5.71 -10.36 39.64
C GLU A 655 7.14 -9.81 39.53
N GLY A 656 7.97 -10.02 40.56
CA GLY A 656 9.37 -9.55 40.62
C GLY A 656 10.34 -10.20 39.63
N LYS A 657 9.87 -11.12 38.78
CA LYS A 657 10.60 -11.67 37.62
C LYS A 657 9.92 -11.37 36.29
N SER A 658 8.60 -11.28 36.28
CA SER A 658 7.77 -11.33 35.06
C SER A 658 7.13 -9.98 34.71
N VAL A 659 7.25 -8.96 35.56
CA VAL A 659 6.78 -7.59 35.27
C VAL A 659 7.96 -6.64 35.11
N HIS A 660 8.12 -6.13 33.89
CA HIS A 660 9.03 -5.04 33.56
C HIS A 660 8.31 -3.69 33.57
N PHE A 661 9.06 -2.58 33.65
CA PHE A 661 8.50 -1.22 33.72
C PHE A 661 9.20 -0.31 32.71
N ALA A 662 8.45 0.25 31.76
CA ALA A 662 8.97 1.08 30.68
C ALA A 662 9.75 2.31 31.21
N LYS A 663 9.39 2.81 32.40
CA LYS A 663 10.06 3.93 33.08
C LYS A 663 11.56 3.73 33.37
N TYR A 664 12.09 2.51 33.23
CA TYR A 664 13.51 2.20 33.38
C TYR A 664 14.27 2.09 32.04
N GLY A 665 13.56 1.85 30.93
CA GLY A 665 14.10 1.84 29.56
C GLY A 665 13.82 3.12 28.77
N ALA A 666 13.02 4.04 29.33
CA ALA A 666 12.53 5.23 28.64
C ALA A 666 13.66 6.17 28.18
N HIS A 667 13.68 6.46 26.89
CA HIS A 667 14.46 7.48 26.21
C HIS A 667 13.53 8.59 25.68
N LEU A 668 14.02 9.83 25.64
CA LEU A 668 13.27 10.99 25.12
C LEU A 668 13.93 11.51 23.85
N HIS A 669 13.17 12.28 23.06
CA HIS A 669 13.57 12.94 21.81
C HIS A 669 13.88 11.99 20.63
N GLY A 670 14.06 12.56 19.43
CA GLY A 670 14.33 11.83 18.18
C GLY A 670 13.17 11.87 17.19
N VAL A 671 13.40 11.34 15.97
CA VAL A 671 12.54 11.56 14.79
C VAL A 671 11.08 11.13 15.01
N ALA A 672 10.86 10.08 15.81
CA ALA A 672 9.53 9.63 16.20
C ALA A 672 8.78 10.66 17.09
N PHE A 673 9.48 11.27 18.05
CA PHE A 673 8.93 12.36 18.88
C PHE A 673 8.67 13.62 18.03
N ASP A 674 9.55 13.93 17.09
CA ASP A 674 9.40 15.08 16.21
C ASP A 674 8.15 14.92 15.30
N ARG A 675 7.95 13.73 14.73
CA ARG A 675 6.71 13.38 14.00
C ARG A 675 5.47 13.44 14.89
N ALA A 676 5.54 12.97 16.14
CA ALA A 676 4.44 13.07 17.08
C ALA A 676 4.04 14.54 17.34
N ARG A 677 5.02 15.45 17.56
CA ARG A 677 4.74 16.88 17.76
C ARG A 677 4.16 17.57 16.52
N ILE A 678 4.54 17.19 15.30
CA ILE A 678 3.91 17.65 14.04
C ILE A 678 2.42 17.24 13.94
N GLY A 679 2.01 16.21 14.70
CA GLY A 679 0.61 15.80 14.88
C GLY A 679 -0.09 16.39 16.10
N GLY A 680 0.51 17.32 16.83
CA GLY A 680 -0.07 17.88 18.06
C GLY A 680 -0.10 16.88 19.23
N VAL A 681 0.66 15.79 19.16
CA VAL A 681 0.83 14.84 20.26
C VAL A 681 1.76 15.45 21.30
N THR A 682 1.25 15.77 22.49
CA THR A 682 2.04 16.33 23.60
C THR A 682 2.46 15.28 24.63
N ARG A 683 1.76 14.13 24.66
CA ARG A 683 1.99 13.01 25.59
C ARG A 683 1.98 11.68 24.87
N ALA A 684 2.72 10.72 25.42
CA ALA A 684 2.65 9.32 25.05
C ALA A 684 2.47 8.44 26.29
N ILE A 685 1.86 7.27 26.11
CA ILE A 685 1.71 6.23 27.13
C ILE A 685 2.28 4.92 26.56
N THR A 686 3.56 4.69 26.85
CA THR A 686 4.43 3.73 26.19
C THR A 686 4.58 2.47 27.05
N PRO A 687 4.14 1.28 26.60
CA PRO A 687 4.41 0.00 27.28
C PRO A 687 5.88 -0.42 27.11
N PRO A 688 6.38 -1.39 27.89
CA PRO A 688 7.66 -2.04 27.59
C PRO A 688 7.54 -2.86 26.29
N HIS A 689 8.64 -3.00 25.55
CA HIS A 689 8.66 -3.87 24.37
C HIS A 689 8.78 -5.35 24.79
N GLY A 690 8.03 -6.25 24.15
CA GLY A 690 7.94 -7.64 24.60
C GLY A 690 7.04 -8.56 23.78
N GLY A 691 6.97 -9.81 24.22
CA GLY A 691 6.12 -10.85 23.62
C GLY A 691 5.80 -11.96 24.62
N GLY A 692 4.54 -12.35 24.69
CA GLY A 692 4.00 -13.27 25.69
C GLY A 692 2.68 -12.75 26.27
N LEU A 693 2.21 -13.37 27.36
CA LEU A 693 1.04 -12.90 28.08
C LEU A 693 1.26 -11.53 28.74
N ILE A 694 2.45 -11.25 29.30
CA ILE A 694 2.73 -10.04 30.08
C ILE A 694 3.73 -9.17 29.33
N GLN A 695 3.34 -7.94 29.03
CA GLN A 695 4.23 -6.91 28.47
C GLN A 695 4.85 -6.06 29.58
N GLY A 696 4.08 -5.75 30.62
CA GLY A 696 4.53 -5.05 31.83
C GLY A 696 3.86 -3.69 32.02
N VAL A 697 4.48 -2.80 32.79
CA VAL A 697 3.89 -1.52 33.18
C VAL A 697 4.35 -0.37 32.28
N SER A 698 3.39 0.34 31.69
CA SER A 698 3.65 1.47 30.80
C SER A 698 3.96 2.77 31.56
N VAL A 699 4.70 3.65 30.90
CA VAL A 699 5.11 4.97 31.41
C VAL A 699 4.43 6.09 30.62
N GLY A 700 4.07 7.19 31.28
CA GLY A 700 3.59 8.41 30.63
C GLY A 700 4.75 9.36 30.36
N LEU A 701 5.06 9.59 29.08
CA LEU A 701 6.11 10.48 28.59
C LEU A 701 5.52 11.78 28.02
N ARG A 702 6.23 12.90 28.14
CA ARG A 702 5.99 14.13 27.39
C ARG A 702 6.77 14.09 26.08
N THR A 703 6.26 14.72 25.02
CA THR A 703 6.95 14.76 23.72
C THR A 703 7.85 15.99 23.50
N ASP A 704 7.79 16.96 24.42
CA ASP A 704 8.53 18.22 24.44
C ASP A 704 10.04 18.03 24.12
N PRO A 705 10.63 18.85 23.23
CA PRO A 705 12.02 18.67 22.78
C PRO A 705 13.08 19.03 23.83
N ASN A 706 12.71 19.67 24.95
CA ASN A 706 13.63 20.20 25.96
C ASN A 706 13.57 19.50 27.32
N VAL A 707 12.49 18.78 27.64
CA VAL A 707 12.35 18.08 28.95
C VAL A 707 13.22 16.84 29.04
N THR A 708 13.88 16.64 30.18
CA THR A 708 14.62 15.40 30.46
C THR A 708 13.82 14.47 31.38
N ILE A 709 14.30 13.24 31.55
CA ILE A 709 13.78 12.29 32.54
C ILE A 709 13.86 12.86 33.98
N LEU A 710 14.87 13.69 34.26
CA LEU A 710 15.07 14.35 35.56
C LEU A 710 14.15 15.57 35.73
N ASP A 711 13.79 16.22 34.62
CA ASP A 711 13.10 17.52 34.57
C ASP A 711 11.61 17.38 34.17
N GLY A 712 10.96 16.29 34.59
CA GLY A 712 9.51 16.11 34.44
C GLY A 712 9.04 15.57 33.08
N GLY A 713 9.95 15.05 32.25
CA GLY A 713 9.61 14.36 30.99
C GLY A 713 8.81 13.06 31.20
N ILE A 714 9.00 12.38 32.34
CA ILE A 714 8.04 11.37 32.83
C ILE A 714 6.97 12.08 33.67
N TRP A 715 5.74 12.15 33.15
CA TRP A 715 4.59 12.75 33.86
C TRP A 715 3.73 11.74 34.62
N LYS A 716 3.87 10.45 34.30
CA LYS A 716 3.25 9.33 35.02
C LYS A 716 4.24 8.16 35.06
N SER A 717 4.72 7.77 36.24
CA SER A 717 5.69 6.68 36.37
C SER A 717 5.11 5.32 35.99
N ASP A 718 3.84 5.09 36.34
CA ASP A 718 3.16 3.80 36.26
C ASP A 718 1.73 4.06 35.77
N ALA A 719 1.49 3.91 34.46
CA ALA A 719 0.25 4.32 33.81
C ALA A 719 -0.79 3.20 33.72
N ALA A 720 -0.39 2.00 33.26
CA ALA A 720 -1.22 0.80 33.21
C ALA A 720 -0.35 -0.46 33.20
N LEU A 721 -0.91 -1.60 33.62
CA LEU A 721 -0.35 -2.93 33.37
C LEU A 721 -0.88 -3.43 32.01
N HIS A 722 0.02 -3.82 31.11
CA HIS A 722 -0.27 -4.33 29.77
C HIS A 722 -0.01 -5.84 29.70
N LEU A 723 -1.02 -6.56 29.23
CA LEU A 723 -0.97 -7.98 28.84
C LEU A 723 -1.40 -8.11 27.38
N SER A 724 -1.06 -9.23 26.74
CA SER A 724 -1.57 -9.60 25.40
C SER A 724 -2.23 -10.99 25.45
N VAL A 725 -3.34 -11.17 24.72
CA VAL A 725 -4.10 -12.44 24.65
C VAL A 725 -4.48 -12.71 23.19
N GLY A 726 -4.03 -13.83 22.63
CA GLY A 726 -4.21 -14.19 21.23
C GLY A 726 -3.08 -15.07 20.68
N GLN A 727 -3.06 -15.35 19.38
CA GLN A 727 -2.00 -16.15 18.73
C GLN A 727 -0.63 -15.50 18.89
N GLY A 728 -0.54 -14.16 18.87
CA GLY A 728 0.70 -13.41 19.06
C GLY A 728 1.30 -13.48 20.48
N ALA A 729 0.49 -13.79 21.50
CA ALA A 729 0.92 -13.87 22.89
C ALA A 729 1.49 -15.26 23.29
N LYS A 730 1.48 -16.23 22.38
CA LYS A 730 1.84 -17.62 22.67
C LYS A 730 3.34 -17.83 22.78
N ASN A 731 3.78 -18.40 23.89
CA ASN A 731 5.18 -18.74 24.14
C ASN A 731 5.31 -20.07 24.91
N GLY A 732 6.49 -20.35 25.49
CA GLY A 732 6.72 -21.58 26.26
C GLY A 732 5.95 -21.67 27.57
N ASP A 733 5.70 -20.54 28.23
CA ASP A 733 5.01 -20.47 29.53
C ASP A 733 3.49 -20.46 29.34
N THR A 734 2.99 -19.83 28.28
CA THR A 734 1.58 -19.85 27.84
C THR A 734 1.46 -20.26 26.37
N PRO A 735 1.45 -21.56 26.04
CA PRO A 735 1.40 -22.05 24.65
C PRO A 735 0.01 -22.01 24.00
N THR A 736 -1.03 -21.58 24.72
CA THR A 736 -2.42 -21.52 24.24
C THR A 736 -3.20 -20.35 24.84
N VAL A 737 -4.20 -19.85 24.11
CA VAL A 737 -5.10 -18.78 24.62
C VAL A 737 -5.88 -19.22 25.86
N ALA A 738 -6.17 -20.53 25.97
CA ALA A 738 -6.74 -21.12 27.18
C ALA A 738 -5.79 -21.00 28.39
N SER A 739 -4.48 -21.20 28.20
CA SER A 739 -3.48 -20.97 29.25
C SER A 739 -3.23 -19.49 29.53
N GLU A 740 -3.27 -18.60 28.52
CA GLU A 740 -3.19 -17.14 28.69
C GLU A 740 -4.33 -16.64 29.60
N ILE A 741 -5.57 -16.97 29.25
CA ILE A 741 -6.78 -16.67 30.02
C ILE A 741 -6.78 -17.34 31.40
N GLN A 742 -6.24 -18.56 31.54
CA GLN A 742 -6.10 -19.21 32.85
C GLN A 742 -5.09 -18.48 33.74
N THR A 743 -3.91 -18.13 33.22
CA THR A 743 -2.86 -17.43 33.97
C THR A 743 -3.31 -16.01 34.33
N LEU A 744 -4.05 -15.31 33.46
CA LEU A 744 -4.71 -14.04 33.81
C LEU A 744 -5.67 -14.20 35.02
N ARG A 745 -6.54 -15.22 35.02
CA ARG A 745 -7.39 -15.52 36.20
C ARG A 745 -6.57 -15.83 37.45
N GLN A 746 -5.41 -16.47 37.32
CA GLN A 746 -4.52 -16.74 38.44
C GLN A 746 -3.89 -15.44 38.97
N ILE A 747 -3.30 -14.61 38.11
CA ILE A 747 -2.72 -13.29 38.45
C ILE A 747 -3.73 -12.44 39.24
N LEU A 748 -4.97 -12.30 38.73
CA LEU A 748 -6.03 -11.52 39.38
C LEU A 748 -6.47 -12.12 40.72
N LYS A 749 -6.53 -13.45 40.83
CA LYS A 749 -6.85 -14.17 42.06
C LYS A 749 -5.73 -14.08 43.10
N GLU A 750 -4.48 -13.98 42.67
CA GLU A 750 -3.31 -13.86 43.53
C GLU A 750 -3.18 -12.43 44.08
N GLY A 751 -3.31 -11.41 43.23
CA GLY A 751 -3.36 -10.01 43.65
C GLY A 751 -4.61 -9.66 44.49
N GLY A 752 -5.69 -10.42 44.34
CA GLY A 752 -6.92 -10.29 45.13
C GLY A 752 -6.87 -10.93 46.54
N LYS A 753 -5.76 -11.54 46.96
CA LYS A 753 -5.62 -12.12 48.31
C LYS A 753 -5.44 -11.03 49.37
N SER A 754 -5.96 -11.26 50.58
CA SER A 754 -5.85 -10.30 51.69
C SER A 754 -4.44 -10.12 52.27
N ASP A 755 -3.54 -11.05 51.97
CA ASP A 755 -2.12 -11.08 52.34
C ASP A 755 -1.19 -10.71 51.16
N ALA A 756 -1.72 -10.33 50.00
CA ALA A 756 -0.93 -9.76 48.91
C ALA A 756 -0.32 -8.41 49.34
N GLU A 757 0.91 -8.13 48.91
CA GLU A 757 1.57 -6.85 49.19
C GLU A 757 0.78 -5.71 48.54
N GLN A 758 0.34 -4.71 49.31
CA GLN A 758 -0.58 -3.67 48.82
C GLN A 758 -0.01 -2.78 47.70
N HIS A 759 1.30 -2.85 47.46
CA HIS A 759 1.99 -2.15 46.37
C HIS A 759 2.33 -3.05 45.16
N SER A 760 2.02 -4.36 45.22
CA SER A 760 2.12 -5.28 44.07
C SER A 760 1.34 -4.74 42.87
N VAL A 761 1.94 -4.80 41.69
CA VAL A 761 1.29 -4.50 40.40
C VAL A 761 0.08 -5.41 40.19
N TYR A 762 0.18 -6.69 40.54
CA TYR A 762 -0.95 -7.63 40.46
C TYR A 762 -2.07 -7.28 41.45
N ALA A 763 -1.74 -6.85 42.67
CA ALA A 763 -2.73 -6.37 43.64
C ALA A 763 -3.43 -5.07 43.17
N GLN A 764 -2.67 -4.12 42.62
CA GLN A 764 -3.21 -2.87 42.06
C GLN A 764 -4.11 -3.11 40.84
N ALA A 765 -3.78 -4.07 39.97
CA ALA A 765 -4.64 -4.47 38.86
C ALA A 765 -5.91 -5.20 39.35
N ALA A 766 -5.78 -6.14 40.29
CA ALA A 766 -6.90 -6.89 40.88
C ALA A 766 -7.92 -5.99 41.61
N ASN A 767 -7.45 -4.94 42.28
CA ASN A 767 -8.31 -3.96 42.95
C ASN A 767 -8.76 -2.78 42.05
N GLY A 768 -8.22 -2.67 40.83
CA GLY A 768 -8.61 -1.67 39.82
C GLY A 768 -8.06 -0.26 40.03
N SER A 769 -7.03 -0.10 40.88
CA SER A 769 -6.29 1.17 41.07
C SER A 769 -5.23 1.42 39.99
N LEU A 770 -4.61 0.36 39.47
CA LEU A 770 -3.85 0.38 38.23
C LEU A 770 -4.75 -0.17 37.10
N PRO A 771 -4.87 0.51 35.95
CA PRO A 771 -5.57 -0.04 34.79
C PRO A 771 -4.93 -1.34 34.29
N LEU A 772 -5.77 -2.30 33.89
CA LEU A 772 -5.35 -3.52 33.20
C LEU A 772 -5.73 -3.39 31.74
N VAL A 773 -4.74 -3.14 30.89
CA VAL A 773 -4.89 -3.12 29.44
C VAL A 773 -4.58 -4.52 28.92
N VAL A 774 -5.49 -5.07 28.11
CA VAL A 774 -5.27 -6.33 27.40
C VAL A 774 -5.35 -6.09 25.91
N GLU A 775 -4.22 -6.22 25.23
CA GLU A 775 -4.16 -6.32 23.78
C GLU A 775 -4.84 -7.63 23.34
N THR A 776 -5.89 -7.54 22.53
CA THR A 776 -6.48 -8.71 21.88
C THR A 776 -7.27 -8.33 20.63
N TYR A 777 -7.46 -9.30 19.74
CA TYR A 777 -7.96 -9.05 18.38
C TYR A 777 -9.31 -9.73 18.09
N ASN A 778 -9.56 -10.93 18.63
CA ASN A 778 -10.72 -11.75 18.24
C ASN A 778 -11.92 -11.63 19.21
N GLU A 779 -13.13 -11.70 18.67
CA GLU A 779 -14.40 -11.62 19.38
C GLU A 779 -14.64 -12.71 20.45
N ASP A 780 -14.12 -13.93 20.25
CA ASP A 780 -14.21 -15.01 21.25
C ASP A 780 -13.26 -14.76 22.44
N ASP A 781 -12.08 -14.20 22.18
CA ASP A 781 -11.08 -13.89 23.21
C ASP A 781 -11.50 -12.65 24.01
N ILE A 782 -12.04 -11.62 23.35
CA ILE A 782 -12.74 -10.50 24.00
C ILE A 782 -13.93 -11.02 24.83
N SER A 783 -14.65 -12.04 24.37
CA SER A 783 -15.73 -12.68 25.14
C SER A 783 -15.21 -13.42 26.38
N GLN A 784 -14.02 -14.04 26.34
CA GLN A 784 -13.38 -14.57 27.56
C GLN A 784 -13.00 -13.45 28.53
N LEU A 785 -12.51 -12.32 28.04
CA LEU A 785 -12.17 -11.15 28.87
C LEU A 785 -13.42 -10.52 29.51
N ILE A 786 -14.56 -10.48 28.82
CA ILE A 786 -15.87 -10.13 29.42
C ILE A 786 -16.24 -11.09 30.57
N LEU A 787 -15.99 -12.39 30.43
CA LEU A 787 -16.21 -13.35 31.51
C LEU A 787 -15.24 -13.15 32.68
N VAL A 788 -13.97 -12.80 32.42
CA VAL A 788 -12.99 -12.45 33.47
C VAL A 788 -13.44 -11.18 34.22
N LYS A 789 -13.91 -10.13 33.54
CA LYS A 789 -14.48 -8.93 34.18
C LYS A 789 -15.69 -9.23 35.06
N ARG A 790 -16.54 -10.20 34.66
CA ARG A 790 -17.68 -10.65 35.47
C ARG A 790 -17.27 -11.46 36.70
N GLU A 791 -16.15 -12.16 36.65
CA GLU A 791 -15.54 -12.91 37.76
C GLU A 791 -14.79 -11.97 38.74
N PHE A 792 -14.12 -10.95 38.21
CA PHE A 792 -13.30 -9.97 38.95
C PHE A 792 -13.83 -8.53 38.74
N PRO A 793 -15.00 -8.15 39.27
CA PRO A 793 -15.70 -6.91 38.93
C PRO A 793 -14.91 -5.63 39.26
N SER A 794 -14.05 -5.66 40.27
CA SER A 794 -13.20 -4.52 40.68
C SER A 794 -12.15 -4.12 39.64
N VAL A 795 -11.72 -5.05 38.77
CA VAL A 795 -10.62 -4.85 37.83
C VAL A 795 -10.96 -3.78 36.81
N ASN A 796 -10.05 -2.84 36.58
CA ASN A 796 -10.19 -1.82 35.54
C ASN A 796 -9.69 -2.35 34.19
N LEU A 797 -10.41 -3.33 33.65
CA LEU A 797 -10.10 -3.99 32.39
C LEU A 797 -10.43 -3.10 31.19
N ILE A 798 -9.47 -2.97 30.27
CA ILE A 798 -9.53 -2.19 29.03
C ILE A 798 -9.09 -3.12 27.89
N ILE A 799 -9.81 -3.10 26.76
CA ILE A 799 -9.34 -3.77 25.53
C ILE A 799 -8.46 -2.80 24.74
N TYR A 800 -7.28 -3.25 24.30
CA TYR A 800 -6.46 -2.61 23.29
C TYR A 800 -6.43 -3.48 22.02
N GLY A 801 -6.23 -2.88 20.85
CA GLY A 801 -6.42 -3.57 19.56
C GLY A 801 -7.89 -3.58 19.16
N GLY A 802 -8.62 -4.65 19.49
CA GLY A 802 -10.09 -4.66 19.49
C GLY A 802 -10.79 -4.87 18.15
N HIS A 803 -10.16 -5.47 17.15
CA HIS A 803 -10.72 -5.64 15.80
C HIS A 803 -12.08 -6.38 15.75
N GLY A 804 -12.23 -7.44 16.55
CA GLY A 804 -13.51 -8.15 16.74
C GLY A 804 -14.47 -7.48 17.72
N ALA A 805 -14.10 -6.39 18.39
CA ALA A 805 -14.90 -5.77 19.45
C ALA A 805 -16.27 -5.29 18.96
N ALA A 806 -16.38 -4.87 17.69
CA ALA A 806 -17.64 -4.49 17.07
C ALA A 806 -18.70 -5.61 17.12
N LEU A 807 -18.28 -6.87 16.99
CA LEU A 807 -19.16 -8.05 17.04
C LEU A 807 -19.70 -8.34 18.44
N VAL A 808 -19.07 -7.79 19.48
CA VAL A 808 -19.41 -7.95 20.91
C VAL A 808 -19.61 -6.61 21.62
N ALA A 809 -19.89 -5.54 20.86
CA ALA A 809 -19.96 -4.17 21.35
C ALA A 809 -20.98 -3.98 22.48
N LYS A 810 -22.18 -4.56 22.34
CA LYS A 810 -23.20 -4.51 23.38
C LYS A 810 -22.77 -5.23 24.68
N PRO A 811 -22.29 -6.50 24.64
CA PRO A 811 -21.66 -7.14 25.79
C PRO A 811 -20.52 -6.36 26.46
N LEU A 812 -19.70 -5.61 25.71
CA LEU A 812 -18.66 -4.72 26.25
C LEU A 812 -19.27 -3.54 27.02
N ALA A 813 -20.25 -2.85 26.44
CA ALA A 813 -20.98 -1.75 27.08
C ALA A 813 -21.71 -2.22 28.35
N GLU A 814 -22.41 -3.37 28.30
CA GLU A 814 -23.07 -3.99 29.45
C GLU A 814 -22.10 -4.40 30.57
N ALA A 815 -20.84 -4.69 30.24
CA ALA A 815 -19.79 -5.02 31.20
C ALA A 815 -19.00 -3.79 31.71
N GLY A 816 -19.24 -2.60 31.14
CA GLY A 816 -18.47 -1.39 31.43
C GLY A 816 -16.99 -1.50 31.04
N ILE A 817 -16.69 -2.18 29.93
CA ILE A 817 -15.33 -2.37 29.42
C ILE A 817 -15.08 -1.36 28.29
N PRO A 818 -14.19 -0.37 28.46
CA PRO A 818 -13.76 0.52 27.39
C PRO A 818 -12.84 -0.18 26.38
N VAL A 819 -12.73 0.41 25.19
CA VAL A 819 -11.85 -0.04 24.10
C VAL A 819 -10.96 1.11 23.65
N ILE A 820 -9.66 0.86 23.51
CA ILE A 820 -8.72 1.69 22.76
C ILE A 820 -8.46 0.96 21.44
N LEU A 821 -9.19 1.38 20.41
CA LEU A 821 -9.26 0.69 19.12
C LEU A 821 -8.09 1.11 18.21
N THR A 822 -7.39 0.14 17.64
CA THR A 822 -6.45 0.35 16.52
C THR A 822 -7.04 -0.10 15.17
N GLY A 823 -8.00 -1.03 15.20
CA GLY A 823 -8.65 -1.61 14.01
C GLY A 823 -9.83 -0.84 13.42
N ASN A 824 -9.80 0.49 13.42
CA ASN A 824 -10.90 1.29 12.87
C ASN A 824 -10.99 1.20 11.33
N LEU A 825 -9.84 1.14 10.66
CA LEU A 825 -9.72 1.04 9.21
C LEU A 825 -10.09 -0.33 8.64
N GLY A 826 -10.16 -1.37 9.47
CA GLY A 826 -10.81 -2.63 9.12
C GLY A 826 -10.04 -3.48 8.11
N ALA A 827 -8.91 -4.06 8.51
CA ALA A 827 -8.20 -5.05 7.70
C ALA A 827 -8.32 -6.46 8.33
N PRO A 828 -8.88 -7.46 7.62
CA PRO A 828 -8.91 -8.86 8.08
C PRO A 828 -7.56 -9.58 7.84
N ASP A 829 -6.44 -8.90 8.09
CA ASP A 829 -5.11 -9.28 7.60
C ASP A 829 -4.52 -10.55 8.25
N LYS A 830 -4.82 -10.79 9.53
CA LYS A 830 -4.35 -11.94 10.31
C LYS A 830 -5.52 -12.85 10.69
N TRP A 831 -5.25 -14.13 10.95
CA TRP A 831 -6.27 -15.14 11.32
C TRP A 831 -7.19 -14.76 12.50
N GLU A 832 -6.71 -13.93 13.42
CA GLU A 832 -7.47 -13.42 14.57
C GLU A 832 -8.44 -12.31 14.18
N LYS A 833 -8.04 -11.50 13.20
CA LYS A 833 -8.77 -10.36 12.64
C LYS A 833 -9.65 -10.76 11.44
N LYS A 834 -9.68 -12.03 11.03
CA LYS A 834 -10.45 -12.52 9.85
C LYS A 834 -11.93 -12.11 9.81
N ASN A 835 -12.53 -11.85 10.99
CA ASN A 835 -13.92 -11.45 11.17
C ASN A 835 -14.09 -9.93 11.41
N ALA A 836 -13.00 -9.16 11.35
CA ALA A 836 -13.02 -7.70 11.46
C ALA A 836 -13.87 -7.09 10.33
N LEU A 837 -14.61 -6.03 10.66
CA LEU A 837 -15.39 -5.29 9.69
C LEU A 837 -14.45 -4.63 8.67
N PRO A 838 -14.62 -4.81 7.35
CA PRO A 838 -13.75 -4.21 6.33
C PRO A 838 -13.88 -2.68 6.23
N GLY A 839 -14.88 -2.09 6.90
CA GLY A 839 -15.18 -0.67 6.91
C GLY A 839 -15.78 -0.14 5.60
N PRO A 840 -16.23 1.13 5.57
CA PRO A 840 -16.95 1.70 4.43
C PRO A 840 -16.14 1.64 3.11
N PRO A 841 -16.78 1.40 1.96
CA PRO A 841 -18.23 1.25 1.78
C PRO A 841 -18.78 -0.16 2.11
N LEU A 842 -17.94 -1.17 2.32
CA LEU A 842 -18.40 -2.57 2.47
C LEU A 842 -19.08 -2.91 3.81
N SER A 843 -18.91 -2.07 4.84
CA SER A 843 -19.61 -2.18 6.12
C SER A 843 -19.57 -0.86 6.88
N ASP A 844 -20.30 -0.75 7.99
CA ASP A 844 -19.96 0.22 9.04
C ASP A 844 -18.53 -0.03 9.57
N SER A 845 -17.90 0.99 10.15
CA SER A 845 -16.59 0.86 10.79
C SER A 845 -16.69 0.39 12.25
N SER A 846 -15.61 -0.22 12.74
CA SER A 846 -15.52 -0.72 14.11
C SER A 846 -15.77 0.39 15.15
N ALA A 847 -15.28 1.62 14.93
CA ALA A 847 -15.52 2.74 15.83
C ALA A 847 -17.01 3.11 15.90
N LYS A 848 -17.71 3.20 14.75
CA LYS A 848 -19.15 3.50 14.71
C LYS A 848 -19.96 2.48 15.50
N VAL A 849 -19.74 1.19 15.27
CA VAL A 849 -20.50 0.11 15.94
C VAL A 849 -20.26 0.12 17.46
N LEU A 850 -19.06 0.46 17.91
CA LEU A 850 -18.73 0.60 19.34
C LEU A 850 -19.41 1.84 19.96
N ILE A 851 -19.40 2.99 19.26
CA ILE A 851 -20.05 4.24 19.70
C ILE A 851 -21.58 4.04 19.79
N ASP A 852 -22.21 3.50 18.74
CA ASP A 852 -23.66 3.26 18.69
C ASP A 852 -24.13 2.29 19.78
N ALA A 853 -23.26 1.37 20.22
CA ALA A 853 -23.53 0.44 21.33
C ALA A 853 -23.30 1.06 22.73
N GLY A 854 -22.76 2.28 22.82
CA GLY A 854 -22.44 2.95 24.08
C GLY A 854 -21.13 2.50 24.73
N VAL A 855 -20.18 1.92 23.96
CA VAL A 855 -18.84 1.59 24.47
C VAL A 855 -18.00 2.86 24.59
N GLN A 856 -17.35 3.07 25.73
CA GLN A 856 -16.38 4.15 25.89
C GLN A 856 -15.15 3.88 25.02
N LEU A 857 -15.01 4.66 23.95
CA LEU A 857 -14.02 4.47 22.90
C LEU A 857 -12.88 5.51 22.97
N GLY A 858 -11.65 5.02 22.86
CA GLY A 858 -10.49 5.79 22.42
C GLY A 858 -9.91 5.19 21.13
N LEU A 859 -9.05 5.95 20.46
CA LEU A 859 -8.33 5.51 19.25
C LEU A 859 -6.82 5.59 19.45
N ALA A 860 -6.09 4.66 18.84
CA ALA A 860 -4.63 4.64 18.80
C ALA A 860 -4.13 4.16 17.43
N LEU A 861 -2.91 4.54 17.06
CA LEU A 861 -2.25 4.13 15.83
C LEU A 861 -1.13 3.12 16.14
N GLN A 862 -1.01 2.08 15.31
CA GLN A 862 0.15 1.19 15.34
C GLN A 862 1.29 1.81 14.50
N GLY A 863 2.50 1.78 15.05
CA GLY A 863 3.72 2.33 14.42
C GLY A 863 3.95 3.83 14.63
N ASP A 864 5.12 4.18 15.15
CA ASP A 864 5.53 5.56 15.47
C ASP A 864 5.57 6.52 14.28
N SER A 865 5.76 6.00 13.06
CA SER A 865 5.90 6.82 11.86
C SER A 865 4.64 7.61 11.52
N ARG A 866 3.45 7.16 11.95
CA ARG A 866 2.14 7.76 11.65
C ARG A 866 1.57 8.67 12.73
N LEU A 867 2.27 8.88 13.85
CA LEU A 867 1.75 9.69 14.97
C LEU A 867 1.37 11.13 14.56
N HIS A 868 1.97 11.67 13.50
CA HIS A 868 1.59 12.97 12.91
C HIS A 868 0.14 13.03 12.34
N GLY A 869 -0.49 11.85 12.18
CA GLY A 869 -1.82 11.64 11.59
C GLY A 869 -2.92 11.31 12.59
N LEU A 870 -2.66 11.34 13.91
CA LEU A 870 -3.63 10.91 14.93
C LEU A 870 -4.97 11.69 14.88
N ALA A 871 -4.95 12.97 14.49
CA ALA A 871 -6.16 13.76 14.23
C ALA A 871 -6.94 13.32 12.96
N ARG A 872 -6.28 12.72 11.97
CA ARG A 872 -6.93 12.16 10.77
C ARG A 872 -7.68 10.86 11.11
N GLU A 873 -7.10 10.03 11.97
CA GLU A 873 -7.76 8.81 12.49
C GLU A 873 -9.04 9.14 13.26
N ALA A 874 -8.96 10.14 14.15
CA ALA A 874 -10.13 10.72 14.81
C ALA A 874 -11.19 11.22 13.82
N ARG A 875 -10.78 11.86 12.71
CA ARG A 875 -11.70 12.31 11.66
C ARG A 875 -12.36 11.15 10.90
N TRP A 876 -11.65 10.05 10.63
CA TRP A 876 -12.22 8.87 9.96
C TRP A 876 -13.37 8.29 10.78
N ALA A 877 -13.13 7.97 12.05
CA ALA A 877 -14.18 7.51 12.96
C ALA A 877 -15.33 8.51 13.08
N ALA A 878 -15.02 9.81 13.24
CA ALA A 878 -16.03 10.85 13.39
C ALA A 878 -16.91 11.06 12.15
N LYS A 879 -16.36 11.00 10.92
CA LYS A 879 -17.13 11.10 9.67
C LYS A 879 -18.19 9.99 9.59
N GLN A 880 -17.85 8.78 10.04
CA GLN A 880 -18.68 7.60 9.92
C GLN A 880 -19.69 7.51 11.07
N ALA A 881 -19.27 7.77 12.31
CA ALA A 881 -20.12 7.77 13.50
C ALA A 881 -20.99 9.04 13.67
N GLY A 882 -20.79 10.07 12.84
CA GLY A 882 -21.56 11.31 12.87
C GLY A 882 -21.20 12.27 14.02
N LEU A 883 -19.96 12.18 14.54
CA LEU A 883 -19.49 12.97 15.67
C LEU A 883 -19.16 14.43 15.28
N SER A 884 -19.27 15.34 16.26
CA SER A 884 -18.71 16.70 16.16
C SER A 884 -17.18 16.70 16.23
N ASP A 885 -16.55 17.80 15.79
CA ASP A 885 -15.09 17.97 15.86
C ASP A 885 -14.54 17.81 17.29
N LYS A 886 -15.30 18.23 18.32
CA LYS A 886 -14.89 18.13 19.73
C LYS A 886 -14.90 16.67 20.22
N GLU A 887 -15.93 15.91 19.85
CA GLU A 887 -16.04 14.48 20.15
C GLU A 887 -14.99 13.67 19.37
N ALA A 888 -14.71 14.05 18.11
CA ALA A 888 -13.64 13.46 17.31
C ALA A 888 -12.28 13.60 18.02
N VAL A 889 -11.89 14.84 18.39
CA VAL A 889 -10.63 15.11 19.09
C VAL A 889 -10.58 14.42 20.46
N ALA A 890 -11.71 14.25 21.15
CA ALA A 890 -11.77 13.55 22.43
C ALA A 890 -11.35 12.07 22.32
N LEU A 891 -11.64 11.37 21.21
CA LEU A 891 -11.24 9.96 20.98
C LEU A 891 -9.72 9.74 21.11
N VAL A 892 -8.91 10.75 20.80
CA VAL A 892 -7.44 10.72 20.79
C VAL A 892 -6.80 11.63 21.85
N SER A 893 -7.59 12.06 22.84
CA SER A 893 -7.15 12.89 23.96
C SER A 893 -7.89 12.52 25.25
N SER A 894 -8.91 13.28 25.66
CA SER A 894 -9.56 13.12 26.97
C SER A 894 -10.28 11.77 27.17
N ASN A 895 -10.65 11.04 26.12
CA ASN A 895 -11.16 9.68 26.28
C ASN A 895 -10.05 8.72 26.72
N ILE A 896 -8.82 8.88 26.24
CA ILE A 896 -7.67 8.05 26.66
C ILE A 896 -7.37 8.31 28.15
N GLU A 897 -7.36 9.57 28.59
CA GLU A 897 -7.18 9.91 30.01
C GLU A 897 -8.28 9.29 30.88
N ARG A 898 -9.55 9.36 30.44
CA ARG A 898 -10.71 8.83 31.17
C ARG A 898 -10.75 7.32 31.23
N ILE A 899 -10.38 6.63 30.15
CA ILE A 899 -10.27 5.17 30.08
C ILE A 899 -9.22 4.67 31.09
N LEU A 900 -8.10 5.39 31.20
CA LEU A 900 -6.97 5.05 32.07
C LEU A 900 -7.07 5.64 33.49
N LYS A 901 -8.16 6.35 33.83
CA LYS A 901 -8.35 7.07 35.11
C LYS A 901 -7.20 8.06 35.42
N LEU A 902 -6.74 8.77 34.39
CA LEU A 902 -5.71 9.82 34.48
C LEU A 902 -6.32 11.23 34.57
N ASP A 903 -7.63 11.35 34.36
CA ASP A 903 -8.46 12.53 34.66
C ASP A 903 -8.14 13.12 36.04
N ARG A 904 -8.07 14.45 36.13
CA ARG A 904 -7.73 15.18 37.36
C ARG A 904 -8.92 15.99 37.87
N ALA A 905 -8.99 16.18 39.19
CA ALA A 905 -9.99 17.03 39.80
C ALA A 905 -9.80 18.50 39.36
N ILE A 906 -10.90 19.16 38.99
CA ILE A 906 -10.88 20.57 38.60
C ILE A 906 -10.65 21.43 39.85
N ASN A 907 -9.65 22.29 39.80
CA ASN A 907 -9.48 23.38 40.77
C ASN A 907 -10.16 24.65 40.22
N ASP A 908 -10.97 25.32 41.04
CA ASP A 908 -11.67 26.58 40.70
C ASP A 908 -10.73 27.78 40.40
N SER A 909 -9.42 27.56 40.35
CA SER A 909 -8.38 28.57 40.11
C SER A 909 -7.68 28.44 38.74
N GLN A 910 -8.01 27.43 37.93
CA GLN A 910 -7.43 27.23 36.59
C GLN A 910 -8.53 27.17 35.52
N ALA A 911 -8.46 28.07 34.54
CA ALA A 911 -9.48 28.17 33.48
C ALA A 911 -9.50 26.95 32.53
N TYR A 912 -8.38 26.21 32.45
CA TYR A 912 -8.29 24.91 31.79
C TYR A 912 -7.21 24.08 32.48
N ILE A 913 -7.35 22.74 32.44
CA ILE A 913 -6.41 21.78 33.04
C ILE A 913 -6.15 20.69 32.01
N GLY A 914 -4.92 20.65 31.49
CA GLY A 914 -4.49 19.77 30.40
C GLY A 914 -3.41 20.46 29.56
N ASP A 915 -2.84 19.73 28.61
CA ASP A 915 -2.02 20.36 27.57
C ASP A 915 -2.93 20.95 26.48
N LEU A 916 -2.52 22.03 25.83
CA LEU A 916 -3.28 22.77 24.81
C LEU A 916 -2.43 22.90 23.54
N VAL A 917 -3.04 22.70 22.38
CA VAL A 917 -2.37 22.88 21.07
C VAL A 917 -3.15 23.87 20.22
N LEU A 918 -2.45 24.91 19.75
CA LEU A 918 -2.93 25.88 18.78
C LEU A 918 -2.45 25.46 17.38
N TRP A 919 -3.35 25.56 16.41
CA TRP A 919 -3.14 25.19 15.01
C TRP A 919 -3.51 26.34 14.09
N ASP A 920 -2.89 26.40 12.90
CA ASP A 920 -3.41 27.13 11.75
C ASP A 920 -3.86 26.13 10.68
N GLY A 921 -5.13 26.18 10.29
CA GLY A 921 -5.81 25.15 9.52
C GLY A 921 -6.49 24.09 10.41
N ASN A 922 -7.47 23.37 9.86
CA ASN A 922 -8.22 22.34 10.60
C ASN A 922 -7.40 21.03 10.73
N PRO A 923 -7.02 20.59 11.95
CA PRO A 923 -6.20 19.38 12.13
C PRO A 923 -6.92 18.10 11.72
N LEU A 924 -8.24 18.01 11.90
CA LEU A 924 -9.05 16.83 11.54
C LEU A 924 -9.07 16.62 10.02
N ARG A 925 -8.97 17.69 9.23
CA ARG A 925 -8.91 17.62 7.75
C ARG A 925 -7.51 17.47 7.19
N GLY A 926 -6.49 17.41 8.05
CA GLY A 926 -5.08 17.43 7.63
C GLY A 926 -4.60 18.80 7.16
N GLU A 927 -5.46 19.83 7.15
CA GLU A 927 -5.13 21.22 6.80
C GLU A 927 -4.29 21.91 7.89
N GLY A 928 -4.32 21.40 9.12
CA GLY A 928 -3.69 22.00 10.30
C GLY A 928 -2.17 21.80 10.40
N SER A 929 -1.45 22.91 10.54
CA SER A 929 -0.09 22.97 11.11
C SER A 929 -0.14 23.38 12.58
N VAL A 930 0.60 22.70 13.45
CA VAL A 930 0.77 23.13 14.84
C VAL A 930 1.55 24.45 14.87
N VAL A 931 1.04 25.42 15.62
CA VAL A 931 1.62 26.75 15.81
C VAL A 931 2.33 26.83 17.16
N VAL A 932 1.67 26.41 18.23
CA VAL A 932 2.27 26.33 19.58
C VAL A 932 1.58 25.22 20.38
N ALA A 933 2.39 24.43 21.08
CA ALA A 933 1.95 23.50 22.11
C ALA A 933 2.26 24.10 23.48
N VAL A 934 1.33 23.91 24.42
CA VAL A 934 1.37 24.42 25.78
C VAL A 934 1.13 23.26 26.75
N GLY A 935 1.97 23.14 27.76
CA GLY A 935 1.84 22.14 28.82
C GLY A 935 0.86 22.54 29.91
N GLU A 936 0.43 21.56 30.70
CA GLU A 936 -0.46 21.71 31.86
C GLU A 936 -0.01 22.69 32.98
N ASP A 937 1.24 23.14 32.99
CA ASP A 937 1.73 24.22 33.86
C ASP A 937 1.46 25.64 33.28
N GLY A 938 0.83 25.68 32.11
CA GLY A 938 0.58 26.85 31.29
C GLY A 938 1.75 27.26 30.38
N GLY A 939 2.89 26.56 30.42
CA GLY A 939 4.12 26.91 29.70
C GLY A 939 4.17 26.42 28.25
N ILE A 940 4.80 27.17 27.35
CA ILE A 940 5.09 26.72 25.97
C ILE A 940 6.05 25.51 26.01
N THR A 941 5.67 24.43 25.32
CA THR A 941 6.46 23.18 25.19
C THR A 941 7.11 23.03 23.81
N ASP A 942 6.41 23.40 22.72
CA ASP A 942 7.00 23.58 21.39
C ASP A 942 6.27 24.70 20.62
N CYS A 943 6.91 25.27 19.61
CA CYS A 943 6.45 26.37 18.79
C CYS A 943 6.86 26.10 17.33
N TRP A 944 5.88 25.94 16.45
CA TRP A 944 5.98 25.38 15.08
C TRP A 944 6.86 24.12 14.96
N PRO A 945 6.47 22.97 15.56
CA PRO A 945 7.18 21.70 15.40
C PRO A 945 7.32 21.33 13.91
N ASP A 946 8.51 20.88 13.54
CA ASP A 946 8.89 20.47 12.19
C ASP A 946 9.98 19.40 12.28
N SER A 947 10.16 18.59 11.24
CA SER A 947 11.08 17.45 11.23
C SER A 947 12.56 17.85 11.09
N GLY A 948 12.88 19.12 10.79
CA GLY A 948 14.26 19.61 10.73
C GLY A 948 15.09 19.01 9.59
N LYS A 949 14.44 18.53 8.53
CA LYS A 949 14.99 17.80 7.38
C LYS A 949 14.31 18.25 6.09
#